data_AF-A0A7U9E150-F1
#
_entry.id   AF-A0A7U9E150-F1
#
_cell.length_a   1.000
_cell.length_b   1.000
_cell.length_c   1.000
_cell.angle_alpha   90.00
_cell.angle_beta   90.00
_cell.angle_gamma   90.00
#
_symmetry.space_group_name_H-M   'P 1'
#
loop_
_entity.id
_entity.type
_entity.pdbx_description
1 polymer ?
#
loop_
_entity_poly.entity_id
_entity_poly.type
_entity_poly.pdbx_seq_one_letter_code
_entity_poly.pdbx_strand_id
1 'polypeptide(L)'
;MNRNEKLSDNDTATATDTATDTPTATDTPTVTETDTASAARDPAEPIAIVGMSALYPGAQGVEDLWRLLLADGPAPASGTGPAPGGLGDIEVDVARFGIPPAQAASMARLQLLMVEAARQCLDDATGSGADRGRTDVVVGTCLGLDRQYANALRVDGARYARDLTEVLADGAWRDTGIDARAAGQELNDALSRRLGASPHDRVGEMASTIPARIASAFKLRGRTLAVESADATSYLALAHAVDSLRAGLAEAVLVVVGQRDEGRFARRALAAKGFAARPSEAGAGDAPVLTEGLGALLLKRRSTAERDGDRVYASVLDCALRHEARPGIFRYSLSAAHRRAAAEAAHRTAEVAPGSVRLVECAGYGTAAVGRAEQEAIAGIHAGAPRDSVAVGTVRDRLGHTFANAGLAGVTKAALALHHRTVPPVLPGTDPAPTTGPFRVPRAAEPWEPSTDGTPRRAAVLGASLTGTVCHVLLEEAAPAGSVPQGAGADAHLGGARAAGAARRRFPGGQASAAGRETGAWQAEPIAIVGFGGRFADSPDADGFWRTMLSGRDRIGPLPAELFDRDLYHAPGALALGRSYTDLGAPVPVPTQPPPGLRIPPHRYAATDAAQRLGLDVAAEMFARYGRDPHALDGVGTVVVGSNLGLSRERRLHTGLCLDDLEADVRSLAALAALGPDDVEAVTKLVRDRFGEAGPDDLPTTWDGCVASGIAALLGNEHGLDAVPVAVEAACASSLAAVDVAVGRLRSGGADYAVAGGVELPCNARDMVLCSSLGLLSHSRITPFDAGADGFTPGDGCALFLLKRLTDARRDGDRVFGVLRAVGASNDAKSLIAPDADGQARAVRQAFAQVDFGPDEVDYLEAHGTGTRLGDRVEVAAAAQVYGTGRRTAPLDIGSAKSFLGHTFAAAGAAGLLRTLQALRQATLPPSVNLHELSPDLALDAVPARVATEAGPWPARAGRPRRAAVSAFGTGGINYHLLIEEGTDATR
;
A
#
# COMPACT_ATOMS: atom_id res chain seq x y z
N MET A 1 54.29 -42.12 12.83
CA MET A 1 53.68 -43.46 12.78
C MET A 1 52.94 -43.56 11.45
N ASN A 2 53.59 -44.00 10.36
CA ASN A 2 53.72 -45.40 9.89
C ASN A 2 52.38 -45.92 9.32
N ARG A 3 52.21 -46.36 8.05
CA ARG A 3 53.02 -46.63 6.82
C ARG A 3 52.06 -46.62 5.59
N ASN A 4 52.39 -46.65 4.27
CA ASN A 4 53.60 -46.57 3.41
C ASN A 4 53.13 -46.05 2.02
N GLU A 5 53.80 -45.12 1.32
CA GLU A 5 54.90 -45.27 0.33
C GLU A 5 54.62 -45.96 -1.04
N LYS A 6 54.60 -45.15 -2.12
CA LYS A 6 55.50 -45.15 -3.32
C LYS A 6 54.99 -44.08 -4.33
N LEU A 7 55.76 -43.07 -4.77
CA LEU A 7 56.91 -43.05 -5.72
C LEU A 7 56.51 -43.55 -7.14
N SER A 8 56.83 -42.88 -8.25
CA SER A 8 57.70 -41.69 -8.50
C SER A 8 57.52 -41.16 -9.95
N ASP A 9 57.74 -39.84 -10.15
CA ASP A 9 58.58 -39.11 -11.15
C ASP A 9 58.64 -39.59 -12.65
N ASN A 10 58.98 -38.81 -13.69
CA ASN A 10 59.40 -37.40 -13.81
C ASN A 10 59.30 -36.86 -15.27
N ASP A 11 59.54 -35.54 -15.41
CA ASP A 11 60.24 -34.83 -16.51
C ASP A 11 59.52 -34.55 -17.86
N THR A 12 59.74 -33.43 -18.56
CA THR A 12 60.79 -32.36 -18.50
C THR A 12 60.16 -31.00 -18.90
N ALA A 13 60.49 -29.85 -18.27
CA ALA A 13 61.50 -28.85 -18.70
C ALA A 13 61.26 -28.20 -20.09
N THR A 14 61.39 -26.88 -20.33
CA THR A 14 61.87 -25.76 -19.49
C THR A 14 61.34 -24.42 -20.04
N ALA A 15 61.26 -23.38 -19.18
CA ALA A 15 60.86 -22.03 -19.56
C ALA A 15 62.06 -21.14 -19.95
N THR A 16 61.79 -20.07 -20.72
CA THR A 16 62.24 -18.66 -20.54
C THR A 16 61.76 -17.84 -21.76
N ASP A 17 61.48 -16.54 -21.73
CA ASP A 17 61.16 -15.50 -20.74
C ASP A 17 61.15 -14.16 -21.53
N THR A 18 60.66 -13.08 -20.92
CA THR A 18 60.73 -11.66 -21.33
C THR A 18 59.77 -11.16 -22.42
N ALA A 19 59.37 -9.89 -22.25
CA ALA A 19 58.22 -9.24 -22.89
C ALA A 19 58.65 -8.12 -23.85
N THR A 20 57.77 -7.75 -24.80
CA THR A 20 57.16 -6.40 -24.91
C THR A 20 56.16 -6.30 -26.09
N ASP A 21 55.38 -5.22 -26.10
CA ASP A 21 54.59 -4.63 -27.20
C ASP A 21 53.16 -5.13 -27.54
N THR A 22 52.20 -4.28 -27.13
CA THR A 22 51.22 -3.57 -27.95
C THR A 22 50.53 -4.29 -29.13
N PRO A 23 49.22 -4.55 -29.06
CA PRO A 23 48.38 -4.81 -30.23
C PRO A 23 47.56 -3.59 -30.66
N THR A 24 47.65 -3.25 -31.94
CA THR A 24 46.80 -2.29 -32.66
C THR A 24 45.37 -2.80 -32.87
N ALA A 25 44.42 -1.88 -33.05
CA ALA A 25 43.04 -2.20 -33.41
C ALA A 25 42.90 -2.78 -34.83
N THR A 26 41.96 -3.73 -35.01
CA THR A 26 40.75 -3.60 -35.87
C THR A 26 40.00 -4.93 -35.92
N ASP A 27 38.75 -4.95 -35.45
CA ASP A 27 37.58 -5.44 -36.21
C ASP A 27 36.34 -5.46 -35.31
N THR A 28 35.37 -4.61 -35.63
CA THR A 28 34.07 -4.52 -34.94
C THR A 28 33.01 -5.19 -35.81
N PRO A 29 32.29 -6.22 -35.34
CA PRO A 29 31.18 -6.80 -36.11
C PRO A 29 29.99 -5.84 -36.11
N THR A 30 29.59 -5.38 -37.29
CA THR A 30 28.39 -4.56 -37.50
C THR A 30 27.13 -5.38 -37.27
N VAL A 31 26.41 -5.10 -36.19
CA VAL A 31 25.02 -5.55 -36.02
C VAL A 31 24.14 -4.64 -36.87
N THR A 32 23.44 -5.23 -37.84
CA THR A 32 22.44 -4.51 -38.64
C THR A 32 21.17 -4.31 -37.82
N GLU A 33 20.87 -3.06 -37.46
CA GLU A 33 19.56 -2.67 -36.92
C GLU A 33 18.47 -2.97 -37.96
N THR A 34 17.58 -3.91 -37.65
CA THR A 34 16.28 -3.99 -38.34
C THR A 34 15.34 -2.98 -37.69
N ASP A 35 15.20 -1.84 -38.35
CA ASP A 35 14.29 -0.76 -38.00
C ASP A 35 12.83 -1.24 -37.97
N THR A 36 12.36 -1.63 -36.77
CA THR A 36 10.93 -1.80 -36.51
C THR A 36 10.32 -0.43 -36.32
N ALA A 37 9.76 0.12 -37.39
CA ALA A 37 9.05 1.40 -37.39
C ALA A 37 8.02 1.44 -36.25
N SER A 38 8.38 2.10 -35.16
CA SER A 38 7.50 2.36 -34.03
C SER A 38 6.38 3.26 -34.53
N ALA A 39 5.16 2.72 -34.61
CA ALA A 39 3.98 3.55 -34.80
C ALA A 39 3.98 4.60 -33.68
N ALA A 40 4.05 5.88 -34.06
CA ALA A 40 4.08 6.98 -33.11
C ALA A 40 2.87 6.85 -32.17
N ARG A 41 3.14 6.59 -30.88
CA ARG A 41 2.11 6.65 -29.85
C ARG A 41 1.76 8.13 -29.68
N ASP A 42 0.47 8.43 -29.50
CA ASP A 42 0.09 9.77 -29.05
C ASP A 42 0.78 10.07 -27.71
N PRO A 43 1.30 11.29 -27.50
CA PRO A 43 2.00 11.65 -26.27
C PRO A 43 1.09 11.45 -25.06
N ALA A 44 1.66 10.87 -23.98
CA ALA A 44 0.88 10.48 -22.81
C ALA A 44 0.21 11.68 -22.15
N GLU A 45 -1.12 11.60 -21.92
CA GLU A 45 -1.89 12.74 -21.44
C GLU A 45 -1.31 13.31 -20.12
N PRO A 46 -1.04 14.64 -20.06
CA PRO A 46 -0.61 15.30 -18.83
C PRO A 46 -1.68 15.28 -17.74
N ILE A 47 -1.25 15.18 -16.48
CA ILE A 47 -2.13 15.17 -15.31
C ILE A 47 -2.01 16.50 -14.57
N ALA A 48 -3.06 17.30 -14.57
CA ALA A 48 -3.13 18.59 -13.91
C ALA A 48 -3.24 18.44 -12.38
N ILE A 49 -2.40 19.18 -11.66
CA ILE A 49 -2.55 19.44 -10.22
C ILE A 49 -3.52 20.63 -10.08
N VAL A 50 -4.74 20.36 -9.60
CA VAL A 50 -5.84 21.35 -9.54
C VAL A 50 -6.17 21.84 -8.13
N GLY A 51 -5.62 21.19 -7.11
CA GLY A 51 -5.62 21.69 -5.74
C GLY A 51 -4.53 21.00 -4.91
N MET A 52 -4.07 21.68 -3.86
CA MET A 52 -3.00 21.21 -2.98
C MET A 52 -3.31 21.51 -1.50
N SER A 53 -2.71 20.74 -0.58
CA SER A 53 -2.58 21.13 0.82
C SER A 53 -1.18 20.81 1.36
N ALA A 54 -0.74 21.60 2.34
CA ALA A 54 0.56 21.46 2.97
C ALA A 54 0.44 21.67 4.48
N LEU A 55 0.57 20.60 5.26
CA LEU A 55 0.64 20.64 6.73
C LEU A 55 2.01 20.15 7.17
N TYR A 56 2.81 21.06 7.70
CA TYR A 56 4.18 20.82 8.16
C TYR A 56 4.45 21.64 9.42
N PRO A 57 5.45 21.28 10.24
CA PRO A 57 5.97 22.17 11.28
C PRO A 57 6.31 23.55 10.68
N GLY A 58 5.62 24.60 11.14
CA GLY A 58 5.76 25.97 10.62
C GLY A 58 4.95 26.33 9.37
N ALA A 59 4.10 25.42 8.83
CA ALA A 59 3.19 25.74 7.72
C ALA A 59 1.85 24.99 7.82
N GLN A 60 0.73 25.72 7.89
CA GLN A 60 -0.64 25.15 7.98
C GLN A 60 -1.47 25.45 6.74
N GLY A 61 -0.81 25.51 5.58
CA GLY A 61 -1.41 25.74 4.28
C GLY A 61 -0.36 25.90 3.18
N VAL A 62 -0.81 25.87 1.92
CA VAL A 62 0.05 25.99 0.72
C VAL A 62 0.79 27.33 0.69
N GLU A 63 0.10 28.43 1.02
CA GLU A 63 0.68 29.78 1.09
C GLU A 63 1.68 29.94 2.25
N ASP A 64 1.49 29.22 3.35
CA ASP A 64 2.44 29.21 4.47
C ASP A 64 3.73 28.48 4.06
N LEU A 65 3.59 27.32 3.40
CA LEU A 65 4.72 26.58 2.84
C LEU A 65 5.47 27.44 1.82
N TRP A 66 4.76 28.15 0.93
CA TRP A 66 5.41 29.04 -0.04
C TRP A 66 6.21 30.16 0.63
N ARG A 67 5.66 30.80 1.67
CA ARG A 67 6.39 31.80 2.47
C ARG A 67 7.61 31.20 3.19
N LEU A 68 7.49 29.98 3.72
CA LEU A 68 8.59 29.26 4.38
C LEU A 68 9.72 28.91 3.40
N LEU A 69 9.39 28.53 2.17
CA LEU A 69 10.35 28.21 1.10
C LEU A 69 11.17 29.43 0.63
N LEU A 70 10.61 30.63 0.75
CA LEU A 70 11.26 31.88 0.32
C LEU A 70 12.05 32.60 1.43
N ALA A 71 12.02 32.12 2.67
CA ALA A 71 12.68 32.80 3.80
C ALA A 71 14.21 32.70 3.74
N ASP A 72 14.93 33.71 4.25
CA ASP A 72 16.40 33.76 4.25
C ASP A 72 17.08 32.87 5.32
N GLY A 73 16.29 32.19 6.17
CA GLY A 73 16.78 31.32 7.25
C GLY A 73 15.94 30.05 7.43
N PRO A 74 16.44 29.08 8.22
CA PRO A 74 15.67 27.88 8.57
C PRO A 74 14.39 28.25 9.32
N ALA A 75 13.41 27.33 9.32
CA ALA A 75 12.28 27.41 10.24
C ALA A 75 12.81 27.62 11.68
N PRO A 76 12.21 28.48 12.51
CA PRO A 76 12.74 28.78 13.83
C PRO A 76 12.78 27.51 14.68
N ALA A 77 14.01 26.99 14.86
CA ALA A 77 14.29 25.89 15.77
C ALA A 77 13.82 26.26 17.17
N SER A 78 13.36 25.26 17.94
CA SER A 78 12.76 25.43 19.26
C SER A 78 13.71 26.06 20.28
N GLY A 79 13.78 27.39 20.26
CA GLY A 79 14.35 28.22 21.32
C GLY A 79 13.41 28.31 22.53
N THR A 80 13.83 29.03 23.57
CA THR A 80 13.22 29.04 24.92
C THR A 80 11.89 29.80 25.06
N GLY A 81 11.05 29.78 24.02
CA GLY A 81 9.63 30.14 24.06
C GLY A 81 8.75 28.93 23.67
N PRO A 82 7.41 29.05 23.65
CA PRO A 82 6.57 28.01 23.06
C PRO A 82 6.94 27.85 21.57
N ALA A 83 7.21 26.61 21.16
CA ALA A 83 7.64 26.31 19.80
C ALA A 83 6.57 26.71 18.76
N PRO A 84 6.94 27.02 17.51
CA PRO A 84 5.98 27.00 16.41
C PRO A 84 5.38 25.59 16.33
N GLY A 85 4.04 25.49 16.48
CA GLY A 85 3.36 24.22 16.75
C GLY A 85 3.64 23.12 15.71
N GLY A 86 3.80 21.90 16.21
CA GLY A 86 3.90 20.70 15.37
C GLY A 86 2.54 20.27 14.81
N LEU A 87 2.49 19.18 14.06
CA LEU A 87 1.22 18.60 13.60
C LEU A 87 0.36 18.11 14.77
N GLY A 88 0.99 17.81 15.92
CA GLY A 88 0.30 17.52 17.17
C GLY A 88 -0.64 18.64 17.62
N ASP A 89 -0.32 19.90 17.34
CA ASP A 89 -1.02 21.09 17.85
C ASP A 89 -2.14 21.59 16.91
N ILE A 90 -2.34 20.95 15.75
CA ILE A 90 -3.37 21.33 14.77
C ILE A 90 -4.74 20.81 15.26
N GLU A 91 -5.56 21.69 15.81
CA GLU A 91 -6.94 21.37 16.18
C GLU A 91 -7.77 20.97 14.96
N VAL A 92 -8.49 19.85 15.05
CA VAL A 92 -9.31 19.30 13.96
C VAL A 92 -10.76 19.20 14.43
N ASP A 93 -11.65 19.97 13.81
CA ASP A 93 -13.09 19.88 14.03
C ASP A 93 -13.66 18.57 13.46
N VAL A 94 -13.67 17.53 14.30
CA VAL A 94 -14.18 16.19 13.95
C VAL A 94 -15.68 16.19 13.64
N ALA A 95 -16.46 17.12 14.21
CA ALA A 95 -17.89 17.20 13.99
C ALA A 95 -18.20 17.65 12.54
N ARG A 96 -17.36 18.51 11.96
CA ARG A 96 -17.42 18.93 10.55
C ARG A 96 -17.41 17.76 9.57
N PHE A 97 -16.71 16.69 9.92
CA PHE A 97 -16.55 15.48 9.09
C PHE A 97 -17.57 14.38 9.43
N GLY A 98 -18.53 14.66 10.33
CA GLY A 98 -19.51 13.67 10.80
C GLY A 98 -18.91 12.56 11.66
N ILE A 99 -17.72 12.77 12.23
CA ILE A 99 -17.05 11.79 13.10
C ILE A 99 -17.64 11.93 14.51
N PRO A 100 -18.21 10.87 15.11
CA PRO A 100 -18.73 10.92 16.47
C PRO A 100 -17.62 11.20 17.49
N PRO A 101 -17.84 12.05 18.52
CA PRO A 101 -16.82 12.32 19.55
C PRO A 101 -16.27 11.06 20.23
N ALA A 102 -17.13 10.05 20.45
CA ALA A 102 -16.74 8.75 21.02
C ALA A 102 -15.78 7.93 20.12
N GLN A 103 -15.71 8.22 18.81
CA GLN A 103 -14.73 7.62 17.90
C GLN A 103 -13.43 8.42 17.86
N ALA A 104 -13.47 9.74 17.96
CA ALA A 104 -12.29 10.61 17.83
C ALA A 104 -11.17 10.22 18.81
N ALA A 105 -11.51 9.88 20.06
CA ALA A 105 -10.55 9.43 21.06
C ALA A 105 -9.89 8.07 20.76
N SER A 106 -10.48 7.23 19.91
CA SER A 106 -9.93 5.94 19.48
C SER A 106 -9.17 5.98 18.15
N MET A 107 -9.21 7.11 17.44
CA MET A 107 -8.54 7.26 16.14
C MET A 107 -7.05 7.57 16.30
N ALA A 108 -6.25 7.11 15.33
CA ALA A 108 -4.88 7.55 15.20
C ALA A 108 -4.84 9.04 14.80
N ARG A 109 -3.92 9.81 15.39
CA ARG A 109 -3.89 11.27 15.19
C ARG A 109 -3.63 11.64 13.72
N LEU A 110 -2.84 10.83 13.00
CA LEU A 110 -2.65 10.97 11.55
C LEU A 110 -3.96 10.87 10.75
N GLN A 111 -4.95 10.06 11.18
CA GLN A 111 -6.25 9.98 10.49
C GLN A 111 -6.96 11.33 10.48
N LEU A 112 -6.94 12.04 11.61
CA LEU A 112 -7.60 13.34 11.79
C LEU A 112 -6.94 14.40 10.90
N LEU A 113 -5.61 14.42 10.89
CA LEU A 113 -4.81 15.36 10.10
C LEU A 113 -4.95 15.12 8.59
N MET A 114 -5.04 13.86 8.15
CA MET A 114 -5.26 13.53 6.74
C MET A 114 -6.67 13.87 6.25
N VAL A 115 -7.70 13.79 7.10
CA VAL A 115 -9.05 14.28 6.78
C VAL A 115 -9.08 15.81 6.66
N GLU A 116 -8.35 16.53 7.53
CA GLU A 116 -8.22 17.99 7.45
C GLU A 116 -7.39 18.44 6.23
N ALA A 117 -6.30 17.75 5.89
CA ALA A 117 -5.54 18.01 4.68
C ALA A 117 -6.37 17.76 3.40
N ALA A 118 -7.13 16.66 3.37
CA ALA A 118 -8.09 16.38 2.30
C ALA A 118 -9.12 17.52 2.15
N ARG A 119 -9.63 18.07 3.27
CA ARG A 119 -10.49 19.26 3.25
C ARG A 119 -9.78 20.45 2.60
N GLN A 120 -8.58 20.80 3.06
CA GLN A 120 -7.82 21.94 2.54
C GLN A 120 -7.56 21.82 1.04
N CYS A 121 -7.18 20.63 0.57
CA CYS A 121 -6.91 20.36 -0.83
C CYS A 121 -8.18 20.45 -1.71
N LEU A 122 -9.32 19.97 -1.21
CA LEU A 122 -10.61 20.09 -1.91
C LEU A 122 -11.16 21.53 -1.91
N ASP A 123 -10.92 22.29 -0.84
CA ASP A 123 -11.29 23.71 -0.75
C ASP A 123 -10.36 24.59 -1.62
N ASP A 124 -9.08 24.23 -1.76
CA ASP A 124 -8.13 24.86 -2.68
C ASP A 124 -8.42 24.54 -4.17
N ALA A 125 -9.03 23.38 -4.44
CA ALA A 125 -9.61 23.01 -5.72
C ALA A 125 -11.04 23.55 -5.94
N THR A 126 -11.45 24.62 -5.24
CA THR A 126 -12.81 25.17 -5.36
C THR A 126 -13.15 25.57 -6.79
N GLY A 127 -14.33 25.12 -7.26
CA GLY A 127 -14.78 25.29 -8.64
C GLY A 127 -14.56 24.08 -9.54
N SER A 128 -13.68 23.14 -9.17
CA SER A 128 -13.16 22.06 -10.05
C SER A 128 -14.16 21.02 -10.61
N GLY A 129 -15.46 21.16 -10.34
CA GLY A 129 -16.52 20.31 -10.90
C GLY A 129 -16.43 18.80 -10.61
N ALA A 130 -15.46 18.36 -9.79
CA ALA A 130 -15.02 16.96 -9.73
C ALA A 130 -16.19 16.00 -9.44
N ASP A 131 -16.37 15.00 -10.32
CA ASP A 131 -17.40 13.98 -10.15
C ASP A 131 -17.08 13.11 -8.94
N ARG A 132 -17.73 13.41 -7.81
CA ARG A 132 -17.65 12.64 -6.57
C ARG A 132 -18.02 11.16 -6.75
N GLY A 133 -18.78 10.81 -7.79
CA GLY A 133 -19.06 9.42 -8.19
C GLY A 133 -17.84 8.67 -8.71
N ARG A 134 -16.83 9.38 -9.23
CA ARG A 134 -15.62 8.87 -9.91
C ARG A 134 -14.34 9.59 -9.45
N THR A 135 -14.32 10.07 -8.20
CA THR A 135 -13.11 10.53 -7.52
C THR A 135 -12.55 9.39 -6.67
N ASP A 136 -11.33 8.96 -6.98
CA ASP A 136 -10.58 7.98 -6.19
C ASP A 136 -9.88 8.67 -5.00
N VAL A 137 -9.65 7.93 -3.92
CA VAL A 137 -8.91 8.39 -2.72
C VAL A 137 -7.74 7.45 -2.45
N VAL A 138 -6.52 7.98 -2.57
CA VAL A 138 -5.28 7.23 -2.39
C VAL A 138 -4.53 7.82 -1.22
N VAL A 139 -4.38 7.07 -0.12
CA VAL A 139 -3.63 7.50 1.06
C VAL A 139 -2.25 6.84 1.08
N GLY A 140 -1.22 7.58 1.48
CA GLY A 140 0.12 7.04 1.72
C GLY A 140 0.57 7.26 3.17
N THR A 141 1.03 6.21 3.83
CA THR A 141 1.70 6.28 5.13
C THR A 141 2.66 5.12 5.31
N CYS A 142 3.70 5.34 6.12
CA CYS A 142 4.62 4.28 6.59
C CYS A 142 4.83 4.34 8.11
N LEU A 143 4.63 5.51 8.71
CA LEU A 143 4.73 5.76 10.15
C LEU A 143 3.67 6.80 10.53
N GLY A 144 3.20 6.76 11.78
CA GLY A 144 2.12 7.63 12.26
C GLY A 144 0.81 6.87 12.54
N LEU A 145 0.92 5.66 13.10
CA LEU A 145 -0.20 4.78 13.45
C LEU A 145 -0.19 4.47 14.97
N ASP A 146 0.03 5.48 15.80
CA ASP A 146 0.06 5.46 17.28
C ASP A 146 -0.93 4.47 17.93
N ARG A 147 -2.18 4.42 17.47
CA ARG A 147 -3.20 3.49 17.99
C ARG A 147 -2.86 2.02 17.81
N GLN A 148 -2.14 1.62 16.76
CA GLN A 148 -1.69 0.23 16.62
C GLN A 148 -0.74 -0.17 17.75
N TYR A 149 0.12 0.75 18.19
CA TYR A 149 1.05 0.56 19.30
C TYR A 149 0.34 0.62 20.65
N ALA A 150 -0.53 1.61 20.86
CA ALA A 150 -1.33 1.73 22.08
C ALA A 150 -2.21 0.49 22.32
N ASN A 151 -2.87 -0.01 21.28
CA ASN A 151 -3.69 -1.21 21.34
C ASN A 151 -2.85 -2.48 21.57
N ALA A 152 -1.67 -2.58 20.94
CA ALA A 152 -0.76 -3.70 21.18
C ALA A 152 -0.27 -3.73 22.63
N LEU A 153 0.26 -2.61 23.13
CA LEU A 153 0.71 -2.47 24.52
C LEU A 153 -0.42 -2.71 25.53
N ARG A 154 -1.66 -2.30 25.22
CA ARG A 154 -2.83 -2.57 26.06
C ARG A 154 -3.20 -4.05 26.12
N VAL A 155 -3.12 -4.79 25.01
CA VAL A 155 -3.39 -6.23 24.99
C VAL A 155 -2.25 -7.02 25.64
N ASP A 156 -1.00 -6.76 25.26
CA ASP A 156 0.18 -7.43 25.85
C ASP A 156 0.33 -7.08 27.34
N GLY A 157 -0.01 -5.85 27.76
CA GLY A 157 0.05 -5.41 29.14
C GLY A 157 -0.86 -6.20 30.10
N ALA A 158 -1.93 -6.83 29.59
CA ALA A 158 -2.74 -7.76 30.38
C ALA A 158 -1.92 -8.99 30.84
N ARG A 159 -0.96 -9.46 30.02
CA ARG A 159 -0.01 -10.51 30.40
C ARG A 159 0.89 -10.04 31.54
N TYR A 160 1.45 -8.84 31.42
CA TYR A 160 2.27 -8.23 32.48
C TYR A 160 1.49 -8.08 33.80
N ALA A 161 0.22 -7.67 33.74
CA ALA A 161 -0.64 -7.54 34.92
C ALA A 161 -0.98 -8.89 35.58
N ARG A 162 -1.13 -9.95 34.79
CA ARG A 162 -1.23 -11.33 35.32
C ARG A 162 0.08 -11.75 35.97
N ASP A 163 1.21 -11.56 35.27
CA ASP A 163 2.52 -11.98 35.77
C ASP A 163 2.88 -11.23 37.08
N LEU A 164 2.47 -9.96 37.23
CA LEU A 164 2.48 -9.19 38.49
C LEU A 164 1.62 -9.83 39.58
N THR A 165 0.38 -10.20 39.25
CA THR A 165 -0.54 -10.91 40.17
C THR A 165 0.09 -12.22 40.66
N GLU A 166 0.71 -12.99 39.78
CA GLU A 166 1.35 -14.27 40.14
C GLU A 166 2.62 -14.10 40.97
N VAL A 167 3.44 -13.09 40.68
CA VAL A 167 4.63 -12.78 41.49
C VAL A 167 4.23 -12.37 42.91
N LEU A 168 3.21 -11.52 43.06
CA LEU A 168 2.73 -11.08 44.38
C LEU A 168 2.02 -12.20 45.16
N ALA A 169 1.36 -13.13 44.46
CA ALA A 169 0.67 -14.26 45.08
C ALA A 169 1.61 -15.41 45.52
N ASP A 170 2.91 -15.33 45.26
CA ASP A 170 3.87 -16.40 45.51
C ASP A 170 5.19 -15.91 46.14
N GLY A 171 6.03 -16.85 46.58
CA GLY A 171 7.33 -16.56 47.16
C GLY A 171 7.26 -15.65 48.40
N ALA A 172 8.20 -14.70 48.50
CA ALA A 172 8.34 -13.81 49.66
C ALA A 172 7.21 -12.77 49.79
N TRP A 173 6.41 -12.56 48.74
CA TRP A 173 5.41 -11.49 48.68
C TRP A 173 4.05 -11.89 49.25
N ARG A 174 3.74 -13.20 49.28
CA ARG A 174 2.44 -13.72 49.74
C ARG A 174 2.03 -13.25 51.13
N ASP A 175 2.99 -13.18 52.06
CA ASP A 175 2.72 -12.89 53.48
C ASP A 175 2.81 -11.38 53.82
N THR A 176 3.02 -10.52 52.81
CA THR A 176 3.12 -9.05 52.99
C THR A 176 1.77 -8.35 53.19
N GLY A 177 0.66 -9.06 52.97
CA GLY A 177 -0.70 -8.51 53.08
C GLY A 177 -1.20 -7.74 51.84
N ILE A 178 -0.44 -7.75 50.75
CA ILE A 178 -0.84 -7.16 49.46
C ILE A 178 -1.95 -7.98 48.81
N ASP A 179 -3.01 -7.33 48.35
CA ASP A 179 -3.96 -7.95 47.43
C ASP A 179 -3.36 -7.98 46.01
N ALA A 180 -2.73 -9.11 45.70
CA ALA A 180 -2.13 -9.38 44.40
C ALA A 180 -3.11 -9.19 43.22
N ARG A 181 -4.40 -9.54 43.41
CA ARG A 181 -5.43 -9.38 42.36
C ARG A 181 -5.82 -7.93 42.19
N ALA A 182 -5.91 -7.16 43.29
CA ALA A 182 -6.13 -5.72 43.21
C ALA A 182 -4.99 -5.02 42.45
N ALA A 183 -3.73 -5.38 42.70
CA ALA A 183 -2.59 -4.81 41.98
C ALA A 183 -2.65 -5.08 40.45
N GLY A 184 -2.96 -6.31 40.05
CA GLY A 184 -3.16 -6.65 38.64
C GLY A 184 -4.34 -5.92 37.98
N GLN A 185 -5.45 -5.73 38.70
CA GLN A 185 -6.59 -4.95 38.20
C GLN A 185 -6.24 -3.46 38.09
N GLU A 186 -5.58 -2.89 39.10
CA GLU A 186 -5.20 -1.48 39.12
C GLU A 186 -4.25 -1.14 37.96
N LEU A 187 -3.32 -2.03 37.60
CA LEU A 187 -2.46 -1.87 36.42
C LEU A 187 -3.26 -1.92 35.10
N ASN A 188 -4.19 -2.86 34.95
CA ASN A 188 -5.05 -2.92 33.76
C ASN A 188 -5.91 -1.66 33.62
N ASP A 189 -6.41 -1.12 34.73
CA ASP A 189 -7.17 0.13 34.75
C ASP A 189 -6.28 1.34 34.44
N ALA A 190 -5.03 1.37 34.93
CA ALA A 190 -4.04 2.40 34.61
C ALA A 190 -3.70 2.41 33.11
N LEU A 191 -3.43 1.24 32.53
CA LEU A 191 -3.19 1.09 31.09
C LEU A 191 -4.41 1.51 30.27
N SER A 192 -5.62 1.13 30.68
CA SER A 192 -6.86 1.52 30.01
C SER A 192 -7.11 3.04 30.07
N ARG A 193 -6.75 3.70 31.18
CA ARG A 193 -6.79 5.17 31.31
C ARG A 193 -5.73 5.86 30.46
N ARG A 194 -4.50 5.33 30.41
CA ARG A 194 -3.34 5.95 29.73
C ARG A 194 -3.36 5.78 28.21
N LEU A 195 -3.70 4.57 27.74
CA LEU A 195 -3.67 4.21 26.31
C LEU A 195 -5.04 4.40 25.64
N GLY A 196 -6.10 4.46 26.44
CA GLY A 196 -7.48 4.40 25.97
C GLY A 196 -7.93 2.96 25.72
N ALA A 197 -9.23 2.73 25.87
CA ALA A 197 -9.89 1.49 25.50
C ALA A 197 -11.26 1.82 24.92
N SER A 198 -11.52 1.41 23.68
CA SER A 198 -12.79 1.66 22.99
C SER A 198 -13.20 0.45 22.16
N PRO A 199 -14.50 0.15 22.02
CA PRO A 199 -14.98 -0.75 20.97
C PRO A 199 -14.43 -0.36 19.60
N HIS A 200 -14.26 0.94 19.32
CA HIS A 200 -13.84 1.45 18.02
C HIS A 200 -12.32 1.40 17.75
N ASP A 201 -11.51 0.90 18.70
CA ASP A 201 -10.05 0.86 18.57
C ASP A 201 -9.58 0.18 17.27
N ARG A 202 -10.23 -0.91 16.84
CA ARG A 202 -9.91 -1.61 15.59
C ARG A 202 -10.09 -0.74 14.33
N VAL A 203 -11.10 0.12 14.26
CA VAL A 203 -11.27 1.04 13.11
C VAL A 203 -10.51 2.35 13.26
N GLY A 204 -10.01 2.65 14.45
CA GLY A 204 -9.16 3.81 14.70
C GLY A 204 -7.68 3.60 14.38
N GLU A 205 -7.22 2.34 14.34
CA GLU A 205 -5.82 1.95 14.13
C GLU A 205 -5.45 1.56 12.69
N MET A 206 -6.44 1.19 11.85
CA MET A 206 -6.21 0.70 10.49
C MET A 206 -5.79 1.83 9.55
N ALA A 207 -4.82 1.59 8.67
CA ALA A 207 -4.44 2.60 7.68
C ALA A 207 -5.53 2.79 6.62
N SER A 208 -6.26 1.73 6.25
CA SER A 208 -7.32 1.81 5.24
C SER A 208 -8.58 2.55 5.71
N THR A 209 -8.76 2.78 7.02
CA THR A 209 -9.88 3.60 7.50
C THR A 209 -9.64 5.09 7.29
N ILE A 210 -8.39 5.53 7.03
CA ILE A 210 -8.09 6.92 6.66
C ILE A 210 -8.72 7.31 5.30
N PRO A 211 -8.40 6.64 4.17
CA PRO A 211 -9.01 6.97 2.89
C PRO A 211 -10.53 6.73 2.90
N ALA A 212 -11.03 5.74 3.67
CA ALA A 212 -12.47 5.53 3.85
C ALA A 212 -13.17 6.66 4.63
N ARG A 213 -12.53 7.24 5.66
CA ARG A 213 -13.05 8.43 6.36
C ARG A 213 -13.09 9.64 5.45
N ILE A 214 -12.04 9.87 4.65
CA ILE A 214 -12.00 10.91 3.62
C ILE A 214 -13.14 10.72 2.61
N ALA A 215 -13.27 9.50 2.05
CA ALA A 215 -14.35 9.15 1.11
C ALA A 215 -15.75 9.41 1.71
N SER A 216 -15.99 8.98 2.96
CA SER A 216 -17.26 9.21 3.65
C SER A 216 -17.51 10.69 4.00
N ALA A 217 -16.49 11.46 4.40
CA ALA A 217 -16.63 12.87 4.73
C ALA A 217 -17.03 13.71 3.50
N PHE A 218 -16.37 13.48 2.36
CA PHE A 218 -16.57 14.28 1.14
C PHE A 218 -17.48 13.64 0.08
N LYS A 219 -18.04 12.45 0.38
CA LYS A 219 -18.93 11.65 -0.47
C LYS A 219 -18.31 11.18 -1.79
N LEU A 220 -17.02 10.85 -1.74
CA LEU A 220 -16.23 10.31 -2.87
C LEU A 220 -16.44 8.80 -2.98
N ARG A 221 -16.74 8.30 -4.18
CA ARG A 221 -17.20 6.91 -4.40
C ARG A 221 -16.32 6.08 -5.34
N GLY A 222 -15.16 6.59 -5.77
CA GLY A 222 -14.17 5.86 -6.55
C GLY A 222 -13.39 4.84 -5.73
N ARG A 223 -12.20 4.45 -6.21
CA ARG A 223 -11.24 3.60 -5.49
C ARG A 223 -10.88 4.21 -4.15
N THR A 224 -10.52 3.36 -3.19
CA THR A 224 -10.15 3.78 -1.84
C THR A 224 -9.13 2.79 -1.30
N LEU A 225 -7.89 3.23 -1.09
CA LEU A 225 -6.80 2.37 -0.61
C LEU A 225 -5.73 3.19 0.12
N ALA A 226 -5.02 2.53 1.04
CA ALA A 226 -3.77 3.00 1.60
C ALA A 226 -2.60 2.23 0.96
N VAL A 227 -1.47 2.90 0.72
CA VAL A 227 -0.26 2.32 0.10
C VAL A 227 1.01 2.68 0.87
N GLU A 228 2.02 1.81 0.79
CA GLU A 228 3.31 1.97 1.49
C GLU A 228 4.47 1.40 0.63
N SER A 229 5.58 2.15 0.56
CA SER A 229 6.85 1.77 -0.11
C SER A 229 8.05 2.47 0.57
N ALA A 230 8.02 2.54 1.90
CA ALA A 230 8.85 3.41 2.74
C ALA A 230 8.91 4.85 2.18
N ASP A 231 10.09 5.43 1.97
CA ASP A 231 10.24 6.80 1.47
C ASP A 231 9.71 7.03 0.05
N ALA A 232 9.50 5.97 -0.75
CA ALA A 232 8.91 6.08 -2.09
C ALA A 232 7.37 6.20 -2.08
N THR A 233 6.71 6.12 -0.92
CA THR A 233 5.24 6.08 -0.78
C THR A 233 4.51 7.18 -1.54
N SER A 234 4.99 8.43 -1.48
CA SER A 234 4.41 9.55 -2.24
C SER A 234 4.46 9.34 -3.76
N TYR A 235 5.57 8.84 -4.28
CA TYR A 235 5.78 8.64 -5.72
C TYR A 235 4.93 7.48 -6.23
N LEU A 236 4.80 6.41 -5.45
CA LEU A 236 3.89 5.31 -5.73
C LEU A 236 2.43 5.79 -5.80
N ALA A 237 1.98 6.56 -4.80
CA ALA A 237 0.60 7.07 -4.75
C ALA A 237 0.31 8.01 -5.94
N LEU A 238 1.29 8.85 -6.32
CA LEU A 238 1.22 9.70 -7.51
C LEU A 238 1.18 8.87 -8.81
N ALA A 239 2.05 7.87 -8.96
CA ALA A 239 2.08 7.01 -10.14
C ALA A 239 0.75 6.26 -10.32
N HIS A 240 0.20 5.67 -9.26
CA HIS A 240 -1.11 5.01 -9.30
C HIS A 240 -2.24 5.98 -9.69
N ALA A 241 -2.20 7.23 -9.22
CA ALA A 241 -3.16 8.27 -9.61
C ALA A 241 -3.04 8.64 -11.10
N VAL A 242 -1.81 8.79 -11.61
CA VAL A 242 -1.54 9.05 -13.03
C VAL A 242 -2.03 7.87 -13.90
N ASP A 243 -1.75 6.64 -13.49
CA ASP A 243 -2.21 5.42 -14.18
C ASP A 243 -3.75 5.33 -14.22
N SER A 244 -4.45 5.57 -13.09
CA SER A 244 -5.92 5.56 -13.00
C SER A 244 -6.58 6.62 -13.90
N LEU A 245 -6.02 7.84 -13.91
CA LEU A 245 -6.54 8.95 -14.73
C LEU A 245 -6.32 8.72 -16.23
N ARG A 246 -5.13 8.28 -16.64
CA ARG A 246 -4.81 7.96 -18.04
C ARG A 246 -5.65 6.81 -18.58
N ALA A 247 -5.90 5.79 -17.77
CA ALA A 247 -6.79 4.68 -18.11
C ALA A 247 -8.29 5.06 -18.10
N GLY A 248 -8.64 6.30 -17.72
CA GLY A 248 -10.03 6.75 -17.60
C GLY A 248 -10.83 6.02 -16.51
N LEU A 249 -10.15 5.35 -15.57
CA LEU A 249 -10.77 4.62 -14.48
C LEU A 249 -11.33 5.55 -13.39
N ALA A 250 -10.82 6.77 -13.33
CA ALA A 250 -11.32 7.89 -12.52
C ALA A 250 -11.42 9.18 -13.36
N GLU A 251 -12.20 10.17 -12.89
CA GLU A 251 -12.16 11.54 -13.43
C GLU A 251 -11.27 12.48 -12.60
N ALA A 252 -11.11 12.16 -11.31
CA ALA A 252 -10.21 12.85 -10.39
C ALA A 252 -9.60 11.85 -9.40
N VAL A 253 -8.42 12.13 -8.88
CA VAL A 253 -7.80 11.34 -7.80
C VAL A 253 -7.31 12.29 -6.72
N LEU A 254 -7.75 12.07 -5.48
CA LEU A 254 -7.26 12.76 -4.30
C LEU A 254 -6.15 11.91 -3.67
N VAL A 255 -4.91 12.37 -3.77
CA VAL A 255 -3.73 11.75 -3.16
C VAL A 255 -3.42 12.47 -1.86
N VAL A 256 -3.38 11.75 -0.73
CA VAL A 256 -3.07 12.32 0.60
C VAL A 256 -1.98 11.49 1.25
N VAL A 257 -0.81 12.07 1.49
CA VAL A 257 0.35 11.34 2.03
C VAL A 257 0.87 12.06 3.26
N GLY A 258 1.26 11.30 4.27
CA GLY A 258 1.66 11.89 5.54
C GLY A 258 2.36 10.92 6.45
N GLN A 259 3.14 11.50 7.35
CA GLN A 259 3.86 10.80 8.37
C GLN A 259 3.93 11.64 9.64
N ARG A 260 3.90 10.94 10.78
CA ARG A 260 4.24 11.51 12.09
C ARG A 260 5.34 10.72 12.79
N ASP A 261 6.04 11.42 13.68
CA ASP A 261 7.10 10.86 14.53
C ASP A 261 6.50 10.53 15.91
N GLU A 262 5.95 9.32 16.03
CA GLU A 262 5.07 8.92 17.14
C GLU A 262 5.67 7.88 18.10
N GLY A 263 6.90 7.41 17.90
CA GLY A 263 7.44 6.30 18.69
C GLY A 263 8.95 6.14 18.71
N ARG A 264 9.45 5.60 19.84
CA ARG A 264 10.88 5.28 20.06
C ARG A 264 11.41 4.29 19.01
N PHE A 265 10.55 3.38 18.53
CA PHE A 265 10.89 2.33 17.58
C PHE A 265 11.49 2.88 16.28
N ALA A 266 10.73 3.69 15.53
CA ALA A 266 11.16 4.17 14.22
C ALA A 266 12.48 4.96 14.29
N ARG A 267 12.60 5.85 15.29
CA ARG A 267 13.85 6.59 15.55
C ARG A 267 15.04 5.66 15.79
N ARG A 268 14.91 4.62 16.63
CA ARG A 268 15.99 3.65 16.91
C ARG A 268 16.32 2.78 15.70
N ALA A 269 15.31 2.21 15.05
CA ALA A 269 15.48 1.32 13.90
C ALA A 269 16.07 2.05 12.67
N LEU A 270 15.73 3.32 12.46
CA LEU A 270 16.33 4.16 11.41
C LEU A 270 17.73 4.67 11.81
N ALA A 271 17.97 5.02 13.08
CA ALA A 271 19.31 5.33 13.58
C ALA A 271 20.29 4.15 13.38
N ALA A 272 19.82 2.91 13.64
CA ALA A 272 20.57 1.68 13.38
C ALA A 272 20.93 1.46 11.90
N LYS A 273 20.19 2.08 10.97
CA LYS A 273 20.52 2.12 9.53
C LYS A 273 21.36 3.34 9.12
N GLY A 274 21.70 4.24 10.05
CA GLY A 274 22.42 5.49 9.78
C GLY A 274 21.52 6.68 9.38
N PHE A 275 20.20 6.60 9.60
CA PHE A 275 19.22 7.61 9.17
C PHE A 275 18.70 8.54 10.26
N ALA A 276 19.30 8.51 11.45
CA ALA A 276 19.08 9.53 12.49
C ALA A 276 20.29 9.62 13.42
N ALA A 277 20.84 10.82 13.58
CA ALA A 277 21.75 11.10 14.69
C ALA A 277 20.97 11.45 15.96
N ARG A 278 21.58 11.24 17.13
CA ARG A 278 21.07 11.80 18.37
C ARG A 278 21.31 13.32 18.37
N PRO A 279 20.29 14.15 18.71
CA PRO A 279 20.47 15.60 18.84
C PRO A 279 21.51 16.04 19.89
N SER A 280 21.93 15.13 20.77
CA SER A 280 22.86 15.39 21.88
C SER A 280 24.34 15.13 21.56
N GLU A 281 24.69 14.55 20.41
CA GLU A 281 26.06 14.20 20.08
C GLU A 281 26.74 15.30 19.26
N ALA A 282 27.46 16.19 19.96
CA ALA A 282 28.30 17.22 19.36
C ALA A 282 29.39 16.58 18.48
N GLY A 283 29.20 16.65 17.16
CA GLY A 283 30.00 15.93 16.17
C GLY A 283 29.18 15.25 15.07
N ALA A 284 27.86 15.13 15.24
CA ALA A 284 26.94 14.52 14.27
C ALA A 284 26.64 15.40 13.03
N GLY A 285 27.67 15.89 12.34
CA GLY A 285 27.52 16.57 11.04
C GLY A 285 27.39 15.55 9.90
N ASP A 286 26.15 15.27 9.47
CA ASP A 286 25.72 14.82 8.11
C ASP A 286 24.43 13.98 8.13
N ALA A 287 24.01 13.45 9.29
CA ALA A 287 22.83 12.57 9.37
C ALA A 287 21.52 13.35 9.18
N PRO A 288 20.52 12.79 8.45
CA PRO A 288 19.27 13.50 8.18
C PRO A 288 18.39 13.54 9.43
N VAL A 289 17.73 14.68 9.66
CA VAL A 289 16.71 14.80 10.70
C VAL A 289 15.39 14.24 10.16
N LEU A 290 14.92 13.13 10.75
CA LEU A 290 13.57 12.61 10.51
C LEU A 290 12.54 13.60 11.05
N THR A 291 11.51 13.91 10.26
CA THR A 291 10.47 14.89 10.61
C THR A 291 9.08 14.40 10.27
N GLU A 292 8.06 15.06 10.82
CA GLU A 292 6.66 14.87 10.46
C GLU A 292 6.22 15.85 9.36
N GLY A 293 5.22 15.46 8.57
CA GLY A 293 4.73 16.29 7.46
C GLY A 293 3.66 15.56 6.65
N LEU A 294 2.76 16.34 6.03
CA LEU A 294 1.60 15.83 5.31
C LEU A 294 1.28 16.74 4.11
N GLY A 295 1.22 16.15 2.92
CA GLY A 295 0.78 16.79 1.69
C GLY A 295 -0.47 16.14 1.11
N ALA A 296 -1.26 16.90 0.35
CA ALA A 296 -2.27 16.33 -0.53
C ALA A 296 -2.32 17.05 -1.88
N LEU A 297 -2.70 16.32 -2.92
CA LEU A 297 -2.92 16.81 -4.28
C LEU A 297 -4.27 16.30 -4.80
N LEU A 298 -5.06 17.18 -5.41
CA LEU A 298 -6.18 16.79 -6.26
C LEU A 298 -5.70 16.80 -7.71
N LEU A 299 -5.81 15.65 -8.36
CA LEU A 299 -5.28 15.38 -9.68
C LEU A 299 -6.42 15.10 -10.66
N LYS A 300 -6.36 15.69 -11.85
CA LYS A 300 -7.29 15.42 -12.97
C LYS A 300 -6.50 15.28 -14.27
N ARG A 301 -7.05 14.57 -15.24
CA ARG A 301 -6.59 14.67 -16.64
C ARG A 301 -6.57 16.14 -17.07
N ARG A 302 -5.52 16.60 -17.76
CA ARG A 302 -5.42 18.01 -18.18
C ARG A 302 -6.59 18.44 -19.07
N SER A 303 -7.03 17.59 -19.99
CA SER A 303 -8.23 17.86 -20.81
C SER A 303 -9.51 18.02 -19.97
N THR A 304 -9.64 17.23 -18.90
CA THR A 304 -10.77 17.28 -17.95
C THR A 304 -10.70 18.54 -17.10
N ALA A 305 -9.50 18.95 -16.65
CA ALA A 305 -9.29 20.17 -15.90
C ALA A 305 -9.59 21.44 -16.73
N GLU A 306 -9.07 21.51 -17.96
CA GLU A 306 -9.30 22.62 -18.88
C GLU A 306 -10.79 22.74 -19.28
N ARG A 307 -11.46 21.60 -19.51
CA ARG A 307 -12.92 21.53 -19.80
C ARG A 307 -13.77 22.07 -18.64
N ASP A 308 -13.40 21.73 -17.42
CA ASP A 308 -14.17 22.08 -16.22
C ASP A 308 -13.84 23.50 -15.70
N GLY A 309 -12.82 24.16 -16.27
CA GLY A 309 -12.41 25.52 -15.93
C GLY A 309 -11.49 25.61 -14.71
N ASP A 310 -10.81 24.52 -14.38
CA ASP A 310 -9.97 24.42 -13.19
C ASP A 310 -8.75 25.34 -13.24
N ARG A 311 -8.33 25.83 -12.08
CA ARG A 311 -6.96 26.34 -11.90
C ARG A 311 -6.00 25.16 -11.97
N VAL A 312 -4.93 25.28 -12.75
CA VAL A 312 -3.83 24.31 -12.81
C VAL A 312 -2.58 24.94 -12.21
N TYR A 313 -2.00 24.31 -11.18
CA TYR A 313 -0.71 24.73 -10.61
C TYR A 313 0.44 24.34 -11.54
N ALA A 314 0.48 23.05 -11.90
CA ALA A 314 1.43 22.44 -12.82
C ALA A 314 0.79 21.16 -13.40
N SER A 315 1.35 20.63 -14.47
CA SER A 315 1.01 19.31 -15.01
C SER A 315 2.12 18.31 -14.70
N VAL A 316 1.78 17.15 -14.14
CA VAL A 316 2.66 15.98 -14.07
C VAL A 316 2.67 15.35 -15.46
N LEU A 317 3.86 15.27 -16.07
CA LEU A 317 4.08 14.68 -17.39
C LEU A 317 4.43 13.19 -17.29
N ASP A 318 5.20 12.78 -16.28
CA ASP A 318 5.37 11.36 -15.95
C ASP A 318 5.83 11.15 -14.50
N CYS A 319 5.67 9.94 -13.99
CA CYS A 319 6.18 9.48 -12.69
C CYS A 319 6.78 8.08 -12.85
N ALA A 320 8.07 8.03 -13.18
CA ALA A 320 8.81 6.79 -13.35
C ALA A 320 9.30 6.24 -12.00
N LEU A 321 9.21 4.92 -11.86
CA LEU A 321 9.63 4.14 -10.70
C LEU A 321 10.44 2.93 -11.21
N ARG A 322 11.61 2.67 -10.63
CA ARG A 322 12.42 1.44 -10.87
C ARG A 322 13.02 0.94 -9.57
N HIS A 323 13.44 -0.33 -9.50
CA HIS A 323 13.89 -0.96 -8.26
C HIS A 323 15.22 -1.69 -8.41
N GLU A 324 16.23 -1.31 -7.64
CA GLU A 324 17.52 -1.99 -7.72
C GLU A 324 17.55 -3.25 -6.83
N ALA A 325 17.21 -4.39 -7.42
CA ALA A 325 17.19 -5.68 -6.74
C ALA A 325 18.56 -6.06 -6.13
N ARG A 326 18.63 -6.13 -4.81
CA ARG A 326 19.84 -6.35 -4.02
C ARG A 326 19.57 -7.22 -2.80
N PRO A 327 20.01 -8.49 -2.79
CA PRO A 327 20.06 -9.30 -1.58
C PRO A 327 20.80 -8.61 -0.42
N GLY A 328 20.49 -9.05 0.80
CA GLY A 328 20.97 -8.43 2.04
C GLY A 328 20.11 -7.25 2.50
N ILE A 329 20.57 -6.51 3.51
CA ILE A 329 19.75 -5.50 4.21
C ILE A 329 19.20 -4.41 3.28
N PHE A 330 17.99 -3.93 3.55
CA PHE A 330 17.40 -2.83 2.80
C PHE A 330 18.29 -1.58 2.92
N ARG A 331 18.60 -1.01 1.76
CA ARG A 331 19.46 0.16 1.58
C ARG A 331 19.10 0.87 0.28
N TYR A 332 19.26 2.19 0.27
CA TYR A 332 19.10 3.02 -0.93
C TYR A 332 19.95 2.53 -2.11
N SER A 333 19.43 2.70 -3.32
CA SER A 333 20.23 2.53 -4.54
C SER A 333 21.39 3.53 -4.57
N LEU A 334 22.59 2.98 -4.76
CA LEU A 334 23.84 3.70 -5.01
C LEU A 334 24.23 3.67 -6.49
N SER A 335 23.37 3.13 -7.36
CA SER A 335 23.64 3.03 -8.79
C SER A 335 23.22 4.31 -9.51
N ALA A 336 24.20 5.11 -9.91
CA ALA A 336 23.97 6.28 -10.76
C ALA A 336 23.33 5.88 -12.10
N ALA A 337 23.72 4.72 -12.66
CA ALA A 337 23.14 4.16 -13.87
C ALA A 337 21.65 3.80 -13.69
N HIS A 338 21.25 3.20 -12.56
CA HIS A 338 19.85 2.85 -12.31
C HIS A 338 18.96 4.09 -12.12
N ARG A 339 19.47 5.08 -11.39
CA ARG A 339 18.84 6.41 -11.23
C ARG A 339 18.67 7.11 -12.58
N ARG A 340 19.70 7.08 -13.42
CA ARG A 340 19.67 7.62 -14.80
C ARG A 340 18.64 6.89 -15.65
N ALA A 341 18.61 5.56 -15.63
CA ALA A 341 17.66 4.77 -16.40
C ALA A 341 16.19 5.03 -16.03
N ALA A 342 15.89 5.38 -14.77
CA ALA A 342 14.56 5.82 -14.34
C ALA A 342 14.21 7.22 -14.88
N ALA A 343 15.16 8.16 -14.84
CA ALA A 343 14.97 9.51 -15.40
C ALA A 343 14.82 9.49 -16.93
N GLU A 344 15.65 8.73 -17.65
CA GLU A 344 15.52 8.53 -19.09
C GLU A 344 14.17 7.89 -19.47
N ALA A 345 13.66 6.96 -18.65
CA ALA A 345 12.34 6.39 -18.88
C ALA A 345 11.24 7.46 -18.77
N ALA A 346 11.25 8.29 -17.72
CA ALA A 346 10.33 9.42 -17.60
C ALA A 346 10.42 10.39 -18.80
N HIS A 347 11.64 10.75 -19.20
CA HIS A 347 11.88 11.64 -20.33
C HIS A 347 11.39 11.06 -21.66
N ARG A 348 11.55 9.75 -21.90
CA ARG A 348 11.00 9.06 -23.08
C ARG A 348 9.47 9.01 -23.04
N THR A 349 8.87 8.60 -21.92
CA THR A 349 7.39 8.51 -21.78
C THR A 349 6.69 9.86 -21.92
N ALA A 350 7.32 10.93 -21.42
CA ALA A 350 6.81 12.30 -21.52
C ALA A 350 7.15 13.01 -22.84
N GLU A 351 7.99 12.40 -23.70
CA GLU A 351 8.58 13.03 -24.90
C GLU A 351 9.31 14.37 -24.60
N VAL A 352 9.92 14.48 -23.42
CA VAL A 352 10.59 15.69 -22.93
C VAL A 352 12.10 15.58 -23.09
N ALA A 353 12.71 16.49 -23.85
CA ALA A 353 14.16 16.62 -23.93
C ALA A 353 14.77 16.99 -22.56
N PRO A 354 15.77 16.26 -22.02
CA PRO A 354 16.39 16.54 -20.72
C PRO A 354 16.92 17.96 -20.52
N GLY A 355 17.45 18.58 -21.59
CA GLY A 355 17.93 19.97 -21.56
C GLY A 355 16.85 21.03 -21.31
N SER A 356 15.57 20.68 -21.43
CA SER A 356 14.45 21.61 -21.16
C SER A 356 14.06 21.71 -19.68
N VAL A 357 14.49 20.78 -18.84
CA VAL A 357 14.28 20.84 -17.38
C VAL A 357 15.29 21.83 -16.78
N ARG A 358 14.79 22.87 -16.10
CA ARG A 358 15.61 23.98 -15.58
C ARG A 358 15.61 24.06 -14.04
N LEU A 359 14.82 23.22 -13.37
CA LEU A 359 14.86 23.00 -11.93
C LEU A 359 14.91 21.50 -11.65
N VAL A 360 15.85 21.07 -10.83
CA VAL A 360 15.91 19.71 -10.28
C VAL A 360 15.78 19.82 -8.76
N GLU A 361 14.66 19.30 -8.27
CA GLU A 361 14.41 19.09 -6.86
C GLU A 361 15.06 17.76 -6.47
N CYS A 362 16.29 17.87 -5.95
CA CYS A 362 17.10 16.77 -5.47
C CYS A 362 16.49 16.17 -4.20
N ALA A 363 16.59 14.85 -4.10
CA ALA A 363 16.02 14.12 -3.00
C ALA A 363 16.86 14.25 -1.73
N GLY A 364 18.18 14.48 -1.83
CA GLY A 364 18.98 14.88 -0.67
C GLY A 364 19.01 13.84 0.46
N TYR A 365 19.33 12.59 0.12
CA TYR A 365 19.45 11.50 1.10
C TYR A 365 20.73 11.61 1.93
N GLY A 366 20.60 11.50 3.25
CA GLY A 366 21.63 11.83 4.24
C GLY A 366 22.79 10.84 4.38
N THR A 367 23.37 10.40 3.27
CA THR A 367 24.78 9.95 3.24
C THR A 367 25.45 10.48 1.98
N ALA A 368 26.71 10.89 2.09
CA ALA A 368 27.48 11.41 0.95
C ALA A 368 27.58 10.42 -0.24
N ALA A 369 27.44 9.12 0.01
CA ALA A 369 27.43 8.10 -1.05
C ALA A 369 26.15 8.15 -1.90
N VAL A 370 24.98 8.27 -1.26
CA VAL A 370 23.70 8.40 -2.00
C VAL A 370 23.65 9.74 -2.74
N GLY A 371 24.12 10.82 -2.10
CA GLY A 371 24.26 12.14 -2.74
C GLY A 371 25.11 12.09 -4.01
N ARG A 372 26.30 11.46 -3.97
CA ARG A 372 27.15 11.30 -5.18
C ARG A 372 26.46 10.51 -6.30
N ALA A 373 25.80 9.40 -5.98
CA ALA A 373 25.09 8.60 -6.97
C ALA A 373 23.91 9.36 -7.63
N GLU A 374 23.25 10.23 -6.87
CA GLU A 374 22.23 11.14 -7.38
C GLU A 374 22.81 12.19 -8.33
N GLN A 375 23.94 12.80 -7.94
CA GLN A 375 24.63 13.80 -8.76
C GLN A 375 25.18 13.23 -10.08
N GLU A 376 25.82 12.07 -10.04
CA GLU A 376 26.33 11.40 -11.25
C GLU A 376 25.18 10.96 -12.19
N ALA A 377 24.01 10.62 -11.64
CA ALA A 377 22.84 10.33 -12.44
C ALA A 377 22.37 11.57 -13.20
N ILE A 378 22.10 12.69 -12.50
CA ILE A 378 21.60 13.91 -13.15
C ILE A 378 22.64 14.58 -14.05
N ALA A 379 23.93 14.54 -13.71
CA ALA A 379 25.00 15.04 -14.57
C ALA A 379 25.03 14.30 -15.93
N GLY A 380 24.69 13.00 -15.94
CA GLY A 380 24.51 12.25 -17.17
C GLY A 380 23.23 12.60 -17.94
N ILE A 381 22.10 12.83 -17.24
CA ILE A 381 20.82 13.24 -17.86
C ILE A 381 20.93 14.61 -18.55
N HIS A 382 21.58 15.58 -17.90
CA HIS A 382 21.75 16.93 -18.42
C HIS A 382 23.10 17.13 -19.14
N ALA A 383 23.72 16.05 -19.61
CA ALA A 383 24.95 16.12 -20.40
C ALA A 383 24.74 17.00 -21.65
N GLY A 384 25.58 18.03 -21.82
CA GLY A 384 25.48 18.98 -22.92
C GLY A 384 24.56 20.19 -22.67
N ALA A 385 23.84 20.26 -21.54
CA ALA A 385 23.16 21.50 -21.16
C ALA A 385 24.18 22.62 -20.83
N PRO A 386 23.85 23.91 -21.04
CA PRO A 386 24.76 25.01 -20.77
C PRO A 386 25.16 25.09 -19.28
N ARG A 387 26.35 25.64 -19.01
CA ARG A 387 26.81 25.86 -17.63
C ARG A 387 25.82 26.73 -16.86
N ASP A 388 25.58 26.39 -15.59
CA ASP A 388 24.69 27.09 -14.65
C ASP A 388 23.21 27.21 -15.11
N SER A 389 22.78 26.48 -16.17
CA SER A 389 21.42 26.58 -16.72
C SER A 389 20.35 25.89 -15.87
N VAL A 390 20.72 24.86 -15.10
CA VAL A 390 19.82 24.04 -14.29
C VAL A 390 19.98 24.44 -12.82
N ALA A 391 18.91 24.94 -12.20
CA ALA A 391 18.88 25.15 -10.75
C ALA A 391 18.73 23.78 -10.04
N VAL A 392 19.52 23.53 -9.00
CA VAL A 392 19.36 22.38 -8.10
C VAL A 392 19.01 22.86 -6.70
N GLY A 393 18.15 22.11 -6.02
CA GLY A 393 17.82 22.38 -4.62
C GLY A 393 17.14 21.18 -3.97
N THR A 394 16.73 21.33 -2.71
CA THR A 394 15.93 20.34 -2.00
C THR A 394 14.94 21.07 -1.09
N VAL A 395 13.82 20.44 -0.72
CA VAL A 395 12.81 20.92 0.23
C VAL A 395 13.19 20.57 1.68
N ARG A 396 14.14 19.64 1.82
CA ARG A 396 14.62 19.12 3.10
C ARG A 396 15.41 20.14 3.92
N ASP A 397 15.93 21.19 3.28
CA ASP A 397 16.55 22.33 3.96
C ASP A 397 15.55 23.05 4.88
N ARG A 398 14.26 23.05 4.53
CA ARG A 398 13.18 23.62 5.34
C ARG A 398 12.46 22.59 6.19
N LEU A 399 12.14 21.43 5.61
CA LEU A 399 11.18 20.49 6.20
C LEU A 399 11.83 19.27 6.86
N GLY A 400 13.14 19.06 6.72
CA GLY A 400 13.80 17.81 7.09
C GLY A 400 13.33 16.63 6.23
N HIS A 401 13.54 15.39 6.70
CA HIS A 401 13.15 14.19 5.98
C HIS A 401 11.77 13.68 6.45
N THR A 402 10.71 14.10 5.74
CA THR A 402 9.31 13.68 5.98
C THR A 402 8.99 12.26 5.47
N PHE A 403 10.02 11.43 5.30
CA PHE A 403 10.00 10.00 4.90
C PHE A 403 8.92 9.66 3.85
N ALA A 404 7.79 9.05 4.23
CA ALA A 404 6.73 8.64 3.31
C ALA A 404 6.15 9.79 2.48
N ASN A 405 6.13 11.02 3.03
CA ASN A 405 5.62 12.24 2.41
C ASN A 405 6.71 13.05 1.65
N ALA A 406 7.97 12.58 1.62
CA ALA A 406 9.08 13.32 1.03
C ALA A 406 8.87 13.65 -0.45
N GLY A 407 8.19 12.77 -1.21
CA GLY A 407 7.88 13.00 -2.62
C GLY A 407 6.81 14.06 -2.86
N LEU A 408 5.71 14.06 -2.09
CA LEU A 408 4.71 15.12 -2.22
C LEU A 408 5.28 16.47 -1.76
N ALA A 409 6.14 16.51 -0.74
CA ALA A 409 6.83 17.75 -0.36
C ALA A 409 7.64 18.36 -1.53
N GLY A 410 8.42 17.53 -2.24
CA GLY A 410 9.18 17.95 -3.42
C GLY A 410 8.28 18.34 -4.61
N VAL A 411 7.23 17.56 -4.89
CA VAL A 411 6.26 17.85 -5.96
C VAL A 411 5.50 19.15 -5.68
N THR A 412 5.04 19.40 -4.46
CA THR A 412 4.38 20.65 -4.08
C THR A 412 5.32 21.84 -4.20
N LYS A 413 6.58 21.73 -3.76
CA LYS A 413 7.60 22.79 -3.95
C LYS A 413 7.82 23.09 -5.44
N ALA A 414 7.98 22.06 -6.26
CA ALA A 414 8.20 22.21 -7.70
C ALA A 414 6.95 22.80 -8.42
N ALA A 415 5.75 22.35 -8.06
CA ALA A 415 4.50 22.88 -8.58
C ALA A 415 4.29 24.36 -8.21
N LEU A 416 4.63 24.76 -6.98
CA LEU A 416 4.61 26.16 -6.56
C LEU A 416 5.67 27.00 -7.29
N ALA A 417 6.88 26.48 -7.47
CA ALA A 417 7.93 27.18 -8.23
C ALA A 417 7.52 27.44 -9.69
N LEU A 418 6.84 26.48 -10.32
CA LEU A 418 6.24 26.63 -11.65
C LEU A 418 5.08 27.63 -11.65
N HIS A 419 4.16 27.52 -10.69
CA HIS A 419 2.97 28.36 -10.58
C HIS A 419 3.30 29.85 -10.33
N HIS A 420 4.17 30.13 -9.37
CA HIS A 420 4.63 31.49 -9.06
C HIS A 420 5.74 31.97 -10.00
N ARG A 421 6.28 31.10 -10.86
CA ARG A 421 7.40 31.36 -11.78
C ARG A 421 8.63 31.93 -11.06
N THR A 422 8.98 31.31 -9.94
CA THR A 422 10.09 31.70 -9.06
C THR A 422 10.80 30.44 -8.58
N VAL A 423 12.13 30.43 -8.70
CA VAL A 423 12.97 29.36 -8.13
C VAL A 423 13.30 29.71 -6.68
N PRO A 424 12.92 28.87 -5.69
CA PRO A 424 13.23 29.13 -4.28
C PRO A 424 14.73 29.00 -3.94
N PRO A 425 15.24 29.76 -2.95
CA PRO A 425 16.61 29.64 -2.46
C PRO A 425 16.84 28.34 -1.68
N VAL A 426 18.10 27.88 -1.68
CA VAL A 426 18.60 26.78 -0.85
C VAL A 426 19.45 27.35 0.29
N LEU A 427 19.16 26.95 1.53
CA LEU A 427 19.89 27.44 2.70
C LEU A 427 21.40 27.10 2.67
N PRO A 428 22.27 28.01 3.12
CA PRO A 428 23.70 27.73 3.23
C PRO A 428 23.97 26.52 4.14
N GLY A 429 24.81 25.59 3.68
CA GLY A 429 25.17 24.37 4.44
C GLY A 429 24.19 23.20 4.27
N THR A 430 23.09 23.37 3.54
CA THR A 430 22.16 22.27 3.16
C THR A 430 22.23 21.96 1.67
N ASP A 431 23.36 22.28 1.04
CA ASP A 431 23.56 22.15 -0.40
C ASP A 431 23.42 20.69 -0.85
N PRO A 432 22.79 20.41 -2.00
CA PRO A 432 22.98 19.14 -2.69
C PRO A 432 24.48 18.84 -2.85
N ALA A 433 24.86 17.56 -2.79
CA ALA A 433 26.26 17.15 -2.88
C ALA A 433 27.00 17.80 -4.07
N PRO A 434 28.30 18.14 -3.97
CA PRO A 434 28.98 19.02 -4.92
C PRO A 434 28.75 18.66 -6.39
N THR A 435 28.18 19.61 -7.14
CA THR A 435 27.70 19.37 -8.51
C THR A 435 28.73 19.76 -9.56
N THR A 436 29.14 18.83 -10.42
CA THR A 436 29.86 19.13 -11.67
C THR A 436 28.87 19.11 -12.84
N GLY A 437 28.97 20.07 -13.77
CA GLY A 437 28.12 20.14 -14.96
C GLY A 437 27.27 21.43 -15.05
N PRO A 438 26.03 21.36 -15.55
CA PRO A 438 25.18 22.52 -15.86
C PRO A 438 24.46 23.14 -14.64
N PHE A 439 24.85 22.75 -13.42
CA PHE A 439 24.06 22.98 -12.21
C PHE A 439 24.50 24.21 -11.43
N ARG A 440 23.53 24.98 -10.90
CA ARG A 440 23.73 26.05 -9.91
C ARG A 440 22.83 25.85 -8.70
N VAL A 441 23.28 26.30 -7.52
CA VAL A 441 22.50 26.32 -6.28
C VAL A 441 21.95 27.75 -6.05
N PRO A 442 20.64 28.00 -6.16
CA PRO A 442 20.05 29.32 -5.92
C PRO A 442 20.25 29.77 -4.47
N ARG A 443 20.68 31.03 -4.28
CA ARG A 443 20.96 31.62 -2.95
C ARG A 443 19.95 32.68 -2.50
N ALA A 444 19.18 33.20 -3.45
CA ALA A 444 18.03 34.06 -3.23
C ALA A 444 16.86 33.53 -4.07
N ALA A 445 15.66 34.05 -3.86
CA ALA A 445 14.55 33.77 -4.76
C ALA A 445 14.84 34.37 -6.16
N GLU A 446 14.92 33.52 -7.18
CA GLU A 446 15.22 33.93 -8.56
C GLU A 446 13.94 33.91 -9.41
N PRO A 447 13.63 34.97 -10.20
CA PRO A 447 12.60 34.90 -11.22
C PRO A 447 12.90 33.77 -12.21
N TRP A 448 11.92 32.89 -12.43
CA TRP A 448 12.05 31.83 -13.42
C TRP A 448 11.61 32.37 -14.78
N GLU A 449 12.56 32.89 -15.56
CA GLU A 449 12.28 33.42 -16.89
C GLU A 449 11.83 32.31 -17.88
N PRO A 450 10.92 32.62 -18.83
CA PRO A 450 10.48 31.65 -19.83
C PRO A 450 11.64 31.27 -20.76
N SER A 451 11.53 30.14 -21.47
CA SER A 451 12.53 29.78 -22.48
C SER A 451 12.41 30.69 -23.71
N THR A 452 13.53 31.09 -24.29
CA THR A 452 13.58 31.93 -25.50
C THR A 452 13.09 31.24 -26.76
N ASP A 453 13.07 29.90 -26.75
CA ASP A 453 12.54 29.04 -27.82
C ASP A 453 11.04 28.70 -27.66
N GLY A 454 10.38 29.25 -26.63
CA GLY A 454 8.98 28.97 -26.32
C GLY A 454 8.74 27.67 -25.54
N THR A 455 9.78 26.91 -25.20
CA THR A 455 9.64 25.70 -24.36
C THR A 455 9.09 26.05 -22.98
N PRO A 456 8.05 25.34 -22.48
CA PRO A 456 7.51 25.55 -21.14
C PRO A 456 8.57 25.37 -20.03
N ARG A 457 8.39 26.07 -18.91
CA ARG A 457 9.15 25.80 -17.68
C ARG A 457 8.89 24.36 -17.22
N ARG A 458 9.96 23.61 -16.98
CA ARG A 458 9.91 22.22 -16.51
C ARG A 458 10.80 21.98 -15.29
N ALA A 459 10.27 21.20 -14.36
CA ALA A 459 10.96 20.73 -13.17
C ALA A 459 11.05 19.20 -13.17
N ALA A 460 12.13 18.66 -12.59
CA ALA A 460 12.21 17.25 -12.21
C ALA A 460 12.24 17.14 -10.68
N VAL A 461 11.54 16.15 -10.11
CA VAL A 461 11.62 15.78 -8.69
C VAL A 461 12.19 14.38 -8.59
N LEU A 462 13.32 14.25 -7.90
CA LEU A 462 14.02 12.98 -7.71
C LEU A 462 13.53 12.29 -6.44
N GLY A 463 13.54 10.96 -6.43
CA GLY A 463 13.30 10.17 -5.23
C GLY A 463 14.06 8.85 -5.22
N ALA A 464 14.12 8.24 -4.04
CA ALA A 464 14.56 6.89 -3.78
C ALA A 464 13.97 6.38 -2.45
N SER A 465 14.04 5.08 -2.22
CA SER A 465 13.58 4.42 -0.99
C SER A 465 14.66 3.60 -0.33
N LEU A 466 14.58 3.46 0.99
CA LEU A 466 15.34 2.48 1.76
C LEU A 466 15.23 1.05 1.19
N THR A 467 14.13 0.70 0.51
CA THR A 467 13.97 -0.65 -0.07
C THR A 467 14.81 -0.89 -1.32
N GLY A 468 15.31 0.15 -1.99
CA GLY A 468 16.06 0.06 -3.26
C GLY A 468 15.39 0.74 -4.46
N THR A 469 14.15 1.21 -4.31
CA THR A 469 13.41 1.96 -5.36
C THR A 469 14.08 3.31 -5.66
N VAL A 470 14.01 3.75 -6.92
CA VAL A 470 14.36 5.09 -7.39
C VAL A 470 13.18 5.67 -8.18
N CYS A 471 12.99 6.98 -8.07
CA CYS A 471 11.81 7.69 -8.58
C CYS A 471 12.24 8.94 -9.38
N HIS A 472 11.49 9.27 -10.44
CA HIS A 472 11.67 10.51 -11.19
C HIS A 472 10.31 11.04 -11.65
N VAL A 473 9.96 12.26 -11.22
CA VAL A 473 8.72 12.94 -11.62
C VAL A 473 9.06 14.11 -12.53
N LEU A 474 8.40 14.21 -13.68
CA LEU A 474 8.49 15.37 -14.56
C LEU A 474 7.26 16.26 -14.40
N LEU A 475 7.49 17.56 -14.22
CA LEU A 475 6.45 18.58 -14.06
C LEU A 475 6.65 19.72 -15.06
N GLU A 476 5.54 20.26 -15.56
CA GLU A 476 5.49 21.38 -16.50
C GLU A 476 4.54 22.48 -16.01
N GLU A 477 4.85 23.75 -16.31
CA GLU A 477 3.95 24.86 -15.99
C GLU A 477 2.59 24.75 -16.72
N ALA A 478 1.55 25.34 -16.11
CA ALA A 478 0.30 25.56 -16.81
C ALA A 478 0.51 26.57 -17.95
N ALA A 479 -0.02 26.26 -19.15
CA ALA A 479 0.03 27.19 -20.27
C ALA A 479 -0.73 28.49 -19.93
N PRO A 480 -0.25 29.67 -20.36
CA PRO A 480 -0.96 30.92 -20.12
C PRO A 480 -2.33 30.90 -20.82
N ALA A 481 -3.39 31.19 -20.06
CA ALA A 481 -4.76 31.20 -20.55
C ALA A 481 -4.89 32.12 -21.79
N GLY A 482 -5.08 31.52 -22.97
CA GLY A 482 -5.16 32.20 -24.25
C GLY A 482 -4.27 31.62 -25.37
N SER A 483 -3.31 30.75 -25.07
CA SER A 483 -2.46 30.12 -26.10
C SER A 483 -3.11 28.89 -26.75
N VAL A 484 -4.14 29.11 -27.56
CA VAL A 484 -4.65 28.10 -28.51
C VAL A 484 -3.64 27.98 -29.67
N PRO A 485 -3.21 26.76 -30.09
CA PRO A 485 -2.37 26.61 -31.27
C PRO A 485 -3.08 27.14 -32.53
N GLN A 486 -2.46 28.08 -33.24
CA GLN A 486 -3.00 28.58 -34.51
C GLN A 486 -2.61 27.64 -35.67
N GLY A 487 -3.61 26.90 -36.18
CA GLY A 487 -3.54 26.08 -37.38
C GLY A 487 -4.11 24.67 -37.13
N ALA A 488 -4.98 24.09 -37.97
CA ALA A 488 -5.44 24.51 -39.30
C ALA A 488 -6.89 25.05 -39.31
N GLY A 489 -7.24 25.83 -40.34
CA GLY A 489 -8.51 26.54 -40.41
C GLY A 489 -9.72 25.68 -40.78
N ALA A 490 -10.87 26.02 -40.20
CA ALA A 490 -12.19 25.76 -40.74
C ALA A 490 -13.00 27.07 -40.62
N ASP A 491 -13.54 27.54 -41.74
CA ASP A 491 -14.15 28.87 -41.84
C ASP A 491 -15.51 29.00 -41.12
N ALA A 492 -15.73 30.22 -40.63
CA ALA A 492 -17.01 30.92 -40.47
C ALA A 492 -18.23 30.15 -39.89
N HIS A 493 -18.73 30.65 -38.74
CA HIS A 493 -19.78 31.68 -38.80
C HIS A 493 -19.93 32.45 -37.49
N LEU A 494 -19.80 33.78 -37.55
CA LEU A 494 -20.10 34.70 -36.45
C LEU A 494 -21.60 35.05 -36.42
N GLY A 495 -22.19 35.06 -35.22
CA GLY A 495 -23.64 35.21 -35.03
C GLY A 495 -24.07 35.88 -33.71
N GLY A 496 -23.53 37.08 -33.44
CA GLY A 496 -24.21 38.17 -32.72
C GLY A 496 -24.94 37.96 -31.37
N ALA A 497 -24.45 38.70 -30.37
CA ALA A 497 -25.20 39.50 -29.38
C ALA A 497 -25.43 38.98 -27.94
N ARG A 498 -25.28 39.94 -27.01
CA ARG A 498 -25.35 39.85 -25.54
C ARG A 498 -26.80 39.94 -25.03
N ALA A 499 -27.08 39.37 -23.85
CA ALA A 499 -27.54 40.12 -22.65
C ALA A 499 -27.89 39.19 -21.47
N ALA A 500 -27.92 39.75 -20.26
CA ALA A 500 -28.15 39.03 -19.00
C ALA A 500 -29.64 38.78 -18.68
N GLY A 501 -29.92 37.80 -17.82
CA GLY A 501 -31.26 37.57 -17.27
C GLY A 501 -31.32 36.40 -16.28
N ALA A 502 -31.27 36.70 -14.97
CA ALA A 502 -31.45 35.69 -13.93
C ALA A 502 -32.95 35.31 -13.80
N ALA A 503 -33.28 34.04 -13.99
CA ALA A 503 -34.61 33.51 -13.69
C ALA A 503 -34.56 32.01 -13.29
N ARG A 504 -35.02 31.72 -12.06
CA ARG A 504 -35.29 30.34 -11.62
C ARG A 504 -36.36 29.71 -12.52
N ARG A 505 -36.13 28.49 -13.05
CA ARG A 505 -37.20 27.64 -13.59
C ARG A 505 -37.08 26.21 -13.07
N ARG A 506 -38.23 25.63 -12.70
CA ARG A 506 -38.41 24.23 -12.31
C ARG A 506 -38.11 23.32 -13.50
N PHE A 507 -37.48 22.17 -13.25
CA PHE A 507 -37.47 21.04 -14.17
C PHE A 507 -38.83 20.31 -14.13
N PRO A 508 -39.53 20.13 -15.26
CA PRO A 508 -40.48 19.04 -15.44
C PRO A 508 -39.73 17.76 -15.84
N GLY A 509 -40.20 16.60 -15.40
CA GLY A 509 -39.59 15.32 -15.75
C GLY A 509 -39.69 15.00 -17.25
N GLY A 510 -38.59 14.53 -17.84
CA GLY A 510 -38.52 14.02 -19.21
C GLY A 510 -38.17 12.54 -19.20
N GLN A 511 -38.94 11.73 -19.93
CA GLN A 511 -38.71 10.29 -20.05
C GLN A 511 -37.43 9.98 -20.83
N ALA A 512 -36.72 8.93 -20.44
CA ALA A 512 -35.55 8.45 -21.17
C ALA A 512 -35.98 7.84 -22.52
N SER A 513 -35.65 8.52 -23.61
CA SER A 513 -35.76 7.98 -24.97
C SER A 513 -34.46 7.25 -25.33
N ALA A 514 -34.55 5.94 -25.57
CA ALA A 514 -33.44 5.17 -26.07
C ALA A 514 -33.20 5.47 -27.57
N ALA A 515 -32.12 6.16 -27.87
CA ALA A 515 -31.56 6.29 -29.21
C ALA A 515 -30.05 6.07 -29.11
N GLY A 516 -29.51 5.22 -29.99
CA GLY A 516 -28.19 4.62 -29.81
C GLY A 516 -27.04 5.62 -29.79
N ARG A 517 -26.15 5.48 -28.80
CA ARG A 517 -24.74 5.84 -28.95
C ARG A 517 -23.99 4.58 -29.36
N GLU A 518 -23.43 4.58 -30.56
CA GLU A 518 -22.36 3.66 -30.93
C GLU A 518 -21.08 4.07 -30.17
N THR A 519 -20.99 3.69 -28.89
CA THR A 519 -19.71 3.67 -28.19
C THR A 519 -19.01 2.37 -28.56
N GLY A 520 -17.96 2.45 -29.38
CA GLY A 520 -17.02 1.34 -29.52
C GLY A 520 -16.49 0.97 -28.14
N ALA A 521 -16.79 -0.24 -27.67
CA ALA A 521 -16.43 -0.68 -26.33
C ALA A 521 -14.89 -0.71 -26.21
N TRP A 522 -14.37 0.07 -25.26
CA TRP A 522 -12.94 0.14 -24.97
C TRP A 522 -12.52 -1.15 -24.25
N GLN A 523 -12.02 -2.13 -24.99
CA GLN A 523 -11.53 -3.38 -24.41
C GLN A 523 -10.17 -3.14 -23.76
N ALA A 524 -10.13 -3.17 -22.43
CA ALA A 524 -8.87 -3.05 -21.69
C ALA A 524 -8.03 -4.34 -21.84
N GLU A 525 -6.71 -4.20 -21.99
CA GLU A 525 -5.78 -5.33 -22.15
C GLU A 525 -6.01 -6.39 -21.04
N PRO A 526 -6.31 -7.65 -21.40
CA PRO A 526 -6.44 -8.73 -20.43
C PRO A 526 -5.11 -9.06 -19.78
N ILE A 527 -5.13 -9.48 -18.52
CA ILE A 527 -3.94 -9.83 -17.75
C ILE A 527 -3.91 -11.35 -17.50
N ALA A 528 -2.85 -12.01 -17.96
CA ALA A 528 -2.63 -13.44 -17.77
C ALA A 528 -2.05 -13.72 -16.38
N ILE A 529 -2.57 -14.75 -15.71
CA ILE A 529 -1.94 -15.36 -14.54
C ILE A 529 -0.99 -16.45 -15.05
N VAL A 530 0.32 -16.24 -14.92
CA VAL A 530 1.38 -17.13 -15.43
C VAL A 530 2.12 -17.89 -14.33
N GLY A 531 1.81 -17.61 -13.07
CA GLY A 531 2.26 -18.38 -11.90
C GLY A 531 1.38 -18.08 -10.70
N PHE A 532 1.30 -19.00 -9.73
CA PHE A 532 0.55 -18.79 -8.48
C PHE A 532 1.05 -19.72 -7.37
N GLY A 533 0.89 -19.29 -6.12
CA GLY A 533 1.13 -20.08 -4.91
C GLY A 533 0.13 -19.73 -3.81
N GLY A 534 0.06 -20.55 -2.76
CA GLY A 534 -0.72 -20.23 -1.58
C GLY A 534 -0.57 -21.23 -0.42
N ARG A 535 -0.53 -20.68 0.81
CA ARG A 535 -0.45 -21.42 2.08
C ARG A 535 -1.58 -20.96 2.99
N PHE A 536 -2.33 -21.93 3.51
CA PHE A 536 -3.51 -21.73 4.38
C PHE A 536 -3.62 -22.87 5.40
N ALA A 537 -4.55 -22.81 6.35
CA ALA A 537 -4.74 -23.85 7.36
C ALA A 537 -4.87 -25.26 6.72
N ASP A 538 -4.10 -26.21 7.24
CA ASP A 538 -3.91 -27.59 6.71
C ASP A 538 -3.69 -27.69 5.19
N SER A 539 -3.16 -26.63 4.59
CA SER A 539 -3.05 -26.46 3.13
C SER A 539 -1.62 -26.02 2.81
N PRO A 540 -0.68 -26.98 2.66
CA PRO A 540 0.72 -26.67 2.46
C PRO A 540 0.98 -26.01 1.10
N ASP A 541 0.27 -26.37 0.06
CA ASP A 541 0.45 -25.80 -1.28
C ASP A 541 -0.91 -25.38 -1.84
N ALA A 542 -0.91 -24.60 -2.91
CA ALA A 542 -2.14 -24.21 -3.60
C ALA A 542 -2.98 -25.42 -4.08
N ASP A 543 -2.35 -26.57 -4.29
CA ASP A 543 -3.02 -27.82 -4.63
C ASP A 543 -3.61 -28.50 -3.37
N GLY A 544 -2.98 -28.34 -2.21
CA GLY A 544 -3.48 -28.70 -0.88
C GLY A 544 -4.63 -27.83 -0.42
N PHE A 545 -4.56 -26.53 -0.70
CA PHE A 545 -5.68 -25.60 -0.58
C PHE A 545 -6.87 -26.10 -1.41
N TRP A 546 -6.64 -26.50 -2.67
CA TRP A 546 -7.72 -27.06 -3.51
C TRP A 546 -8.26 -28.40 -2.97
N ARG A 547 -7.40 -29.31 -2.49
CA ARG A 547 -7.82 -30.53 -1.78
C ARG A 547 -8.68 -30.20 -0.56
N THR A 548 -8.36 -29.13 0.18
CA THR A 548 -9.18 -28.64 1.30
C THR A 548 -10.52 -28.07 0.83
N MET A 549 -10.56 -27.24 -0.22
CA MET A 549 -11.82 -26.73 -0.80
C MET A 549 -12.76 -27.85 -1.30
N LEU A 550 -12.22 -28.99 -1.74
CA LEU A 550 -13.02 -30.15 -2.14
C LEU A 550 -13.38 -31.10 -0.99
N SER A 551 -12.84 -30.90 0.22
CA SER A 551 -12.93 -31.88 1.31
C SER A 551 -14.27 -31.92 2.07
N GLY A 552 -15.20 -31.00 1.77
CA GLY A 552 -16.50 -30.88 2.45
C GLY A 552 -16.40 -30.57 3.95
N ARG A 553 -15.23 -30.16 4.46
CA ARG A 553 -14.96 -29.85 5.87
C ARG A 553 -14.08 -28.64 6.00
N ASP A 554 -14.37 -27.78 6.98
CA ASP A 554 -13.52 -26.63 7.33
C ASP A 554 -12.24 -27.04 8.08
N ARG A 555 -11.41 -26.04 8.39
CA ARG A 555 -10.18 -26.10 9.18
C ARG A 555 -10.25 -25.16 10.38
N ILE A 556 -11.46 -24.94 10.91
CA ILE A 556 -11.73 -24.01 12.00
C ILE A 556 -11.78 -24.79 13.31
N GLY A 557 -10.91 -24.41 14.25
CA GLY A 557 -10.83 -25.04 15.57
C GLY A 557 -10.25 -24.12 16.64
N PRO A 558 -10.15 -24.61 17.88
CA PRO A 558 -9.58 -23.85 18.99
C PRO A 558 -8.11 -23.48 18.70
N LEU A 559 -7.75 -22.21 18.86
CA LEU A 559 -6.40 -21.70 18.59
C LEU A 559 -5.33 -22.39 19.48
N PRO A 560 -4.13 -22.69 18.97
CA PRO A 560 -3.01 -23.17 19.79
C PRO A 560 -2.69 -22.23 20.96
N ALA A 561 -2.28 -22.78 22.10
CA ALA A 561 -2.00 -22.00 23.31
C ALA A 561 -0.83 -21.01 23.11
N GLU A 562 0.07 -21.31 22.18
CA GLU A 562 1.21 -20.48 21.77
C GLU A 562 0.77 -19.22 21.00
N LEU A 563 -0.45 -19.20 20.45
CA LEU A 563 -1.04 -18.06 19.74
C LEU A 563 -2.12 -17.35 20.57
N PHE A 564 -2.80 -18.08 21.46
CA PHE A 564 -3.93 -17.58 22.24
C PHE A 564 -3.99 -18.19 23.65
N ASP A 565 -3.55 -17.40 24.63
CA ASP A 565 -3.67 -17.72 26.06
C ASP A 565 -5.14 -17.60 26.49
N ARG A 566 -5.79 -18.74 26.73
CA ARG A 566 -7.23 -18.82 27.04
C ARG A 566 -7.57 -18.24 28.39
N ASP A 567 -6.76 -18.50 29.41
CA ASP A 567 -7.06 -18.10 30.78
C ASP A 567 -6.99 -16.56 30.93
N LEU A 568 -6.10 -15.94 30.14
CA LEU A 568 -5.97 -14.49 30.05
C LEU A 568 -7.03 -13.85 29.14
N TYR A 569 -7.16 -14.33 27.90
CA TYR A 569 -7.89 -13.63 26.84
C TYR A 569 -9.28 -14.18 26.52
N HIS A 570 -9.68 -15.36 26.97
CA HIS A 570 -11.01 -15.92 26.66
C HIS A 570 -12.07 -15.50 27.70
N ALA A 571 -13.25 -15.09 27.23
CA ALA A 571 -14.43 -14.81 28.06
C ALA A 571 -15.73 -15.08 27.27
N PRO A 572 -16.18 -16.35 27.17
CA PRO A 572 -17.38 -16.73 26.43
C PRO A 572 -18.61 -15.88 26.78
N GLY A 573 -19.32 -15.43 25.75
CA GLY A 573 -20.62 -14.75 25.88
C GLY A 573 -20.60 -13.30 26.38
N ALA A 574 -19.43 -12.68 26.59
CA ALA A 574 -19.33 -11.30 27.05
C ALA A 574 -18.47 -10.43 26.11
N LEU A 575 -19.02 -9.28 25.69
CA LEU A 575 -18.23 -8.23 25.05
C LEU A 575 -17.35 -7.53 26.10
N ALA A 576 -16.03 -7.59 25.92
CA ALA A 576 -15.06 -6.97 26.82
C ALA A 576 -13.89 -6.36 26.02
N LEU A 577 -13.35 -5.22 26.45
CA LEU A 577 -12.33 -4.47 25.69
C LEU A 577 -10.94 -5.11 25.70
N GLY A 578 -10.70 -6.08 26.59
CA GLY A 578 -9.43 -6.79 26.76
C GLY A 578 -9.53 -8.32 26.60
N ARG A 579 -10.68 -8.85 26.16
CA ARG A 579 -10.91 -10.30 25.99
C ARG A 579 -11.70 -10.61 24.72
N SER A 580 -11.54 -11.83 24.22
CA SER A 580 -12.32 -12.41 23.12
C SER A 580 -13.38 -13.36 23.67
N TYR A 581 -14.58 -13.34 23.08
CA TYR A 581 -15.67 -14.24 23.44
C TYR A 581 -15.66 -15.58 22.69
N THR A 582 -14.65 -15.77 21.84
CA THR A 582 -14.36 -17.01 21.11
C THR A 582 -12.84 -17.26 21.11
N ASP A 583 -12.44 -18.52 21.03
CA ASP A 583 -11.05 -18.96 20.88
C ASP A 583 -10.80 -19.68 19.55
N LEU A 584 -11.75 -19.59 18.61
CA LEU A 584 -11.75 -20.34 17.37
C LEU A 584 -11.06 -19.58 16.23
N GLY A 585 -10.29 -20.30 15.42
CA GLY A 585 -9.57 -19.76 14.25
C GLY A 585 -9.03 -20.87 13.34
N ALA A 586 -8.32 -20.46 12.29
CA ALA A 586 -7.69 -21.35 11.32
C ALA A 586 -6.23 -20.90 11.04
N PRO A 587 -5.29 -21.16 11.97
CA PRO A 587 -3.93 -20.63 11.91
C PRO A 587 -3.04 -21.37 10.89
N VAL A 588 -1.94 -20.72 10.46
CA VAL A 588 -0.95 -21.28 9.53
C VAL A 588 0.40 -21.46 10.24
N PRO A 589 1.05 -22.63 10.13
CA PRO A 589 2.43 -22.81 10.57
C PRO A 589 3.39 -21.88 9.82
N VAL A 590 4.02 -20.96 10.54
CA VAL A 590 4.99 -20.01 9.97
C VAL A 590 6.33 -20.72 9.70
N PRO A 591 6.90 -20.64 8.49
CA PRO A 591 8.20 -21.25 8.20
C PRO A 591 9.32 -20.70 9.11
N THR A 592 10.15 -21.62 9.64
CA THR A 592 11.27 -21.30 10.54
C THR A 592 12.63 -21.30 9.84
N GLN A 593 12.69 -21.77 8.60
CA GLN A 593 13.86 -21.78 7.73
C GLN A 593 13.51 -21.19 6.36
N PRO A 594 14.44 -20.52 5.66
CA PRO A 594 14.18 -20.00 4.34
C PRO A 594 13.93 -21.11 3.30
N PRO A 595 13.09 -20.86 2.29
CA PRO A 595 12.95 -21.74 1.14
C PRO A 595 14.31 -22.06 0.48
N PRO A 596 14.48 -23.29 -0.06
CA PRO A 596 15.71 -23.67 -0.76
C PRO A 596 16.06 -22.71 -1.91
N GLY A 597 17.35 -22.39 -2.04
CA GLY A 597 17.87 -21.53 -3.11
C GLY A 597 17.95 -20.03 -2.76
N LEU A 598 17.26 -19.56 -1.72
CA LEU A 598 17.40 -18.17 -1.26
C LEU A 598 18.75 -17.93 -0.58
N ARG A 599 19.27 -16.69 -0.70
CA ARG A 599 20.58 -16.29 -0.17
C ARG A 599 20.51 -15.58 1.20
N ILE A 600 19.33 -15.51 1.80
CA ILE A 600 19.10 -14.89 3.11
C ILE A 600 19.75 -15.70 4.25
N PRO A 601 20.69 -15.13 5.03
CA PRO A 601 21.31 -15.85 6.14
C PRO A 601 20.33 -16.15 7.28
N PRO A 602 20.49 -17.25 8.04
CA PRO A 602 19.55 -17.65 9.10
C PRO A 602 19.24 -16.56 10.14
N HIS A 603 20.24 -15.77 10.56
CA HIS A 603 20.04 -14.68 11.52
C HIS A 603 19.17 -13.55 10.95
N ARG A 604 19.27 -13.26 9.64
CA ARG A 604 18.42 -12.25 8.98
C ARG A 604 17.02 -12.80 8.74
N TYR A 605 16.89 -14.08 8.37
CA TYR A 605 15.60 -14.75 8.25
C TYR A 605 14.85 -14.84 9.59
N ALA A 606 15.55 -15.09 10.70
CA ALA A 606 14.96 -15.06 12.03
C ALA A 606 14.47 -13.65 12.43
N ALA A 607 15.07 -12.60 11.87
CA ALA A 607 14.69 -11.20 12.09
C ALA A 607 13.54 -10.71 11.19
N THR A 608 13.03 -11.49 10.23
CA THR A 608 11.87 -11.08 9.41
C THR A 608 10.54 -11.38 10.12
N ASP A 609 9.51 -10.60 9.78
CA ASP A 609 8.15 -10.85 10.29
C ASP A 609 7.59 -12.20 9.78
N ALA A 610 6.63 -12.76 10.49
CA ALA A 610 5.97 -14.01 10.10
C ALA A 610 5.26 -13.89 8.73
N ALA A 611 4.65 -12.74 8.42
CA ALA A 611 4.04 -12.48 7.11
C ALA A 611 5.08 -12.43 5.98
N GLN A 612 6.26 -11.87 6.24
CA GLN A 612 7.38 -11.85 5.30
C GLN A 612 7.90 -13.27 5.01
N ARG A 613 8.02 -14.10 6.05
CA ARG A 613 8.46 -15.50 5.92
C ARG A 613 7.48 -16.36 5.14
N LEU A 614 6.18 -16.20 5.40
CA LEU A 614 5.14 -16.89 4.65
C LEU A 614 5.08 -16.41 3.19
N GLY A 615 5.24 -15.10 2.94
CA GLY A 615 5.31 -14.52 1.60
C GLY A 615 6.48 -15.04 0.76
N LEU A 616 7.68 -15.17 1.34
CA LEU A 616 8.85 -15.76 0.66
C LEU A 616 8.62 -17.22 0.28
N ASP A 617 7.97 -17.99 1.14
CA ASP A 617 7.70 -19.40 0.89
C ASP A 617 6.62 -19.61 -0.20
N VAL A 618 5.55 -18.81 -0.18
CA VAL A 618 4.56 -18.78 -1.26
C VAL A 618 5.15 -18.26 -2.58
N ALA A 619 6.10 -17.32 -2.54
CA ALA A 619 6.80 -16.85 -3.73
C ALA A 619 7.67 -17.95 -4.37
N ALA A 620 8.38 -18.75 -3.56
CA ALA A 620 9.13 -19.90 -4.05
C ALA A 620 8.23 -20.93 -4.75
N GLU A 621 7.05 -21.22 -4.19
CA GLU A 621 6.03 -22.07 -4.81
C GLU A 621 5.51 -21.48 -6.13
N MET A 622 5.23 -20.18 -6.16
CA MET A 622 4.74 -19.44 -7.34
C MET A 622 5.75 -19.47 -8.50
N PHE A 623 7.04 -19.20 -8.23
CA PHE A 623 8.08 -19.25 -9.26
C PHE A 623 8.37 -20.68 -9.72
N ALA A 624 8.29 -21.68 -8.83
CA ALA A 624 8.36 -23.08 -9.23
C ALA A 624 7.21 -23.47 -10.20
N ARG A 625 6.01 -22.89 -10.05
CA ARG A 625 4.90 -23.08 -11.00
C ARG A 625 5.00 -22.28 -12.29
N TYR A 626 5.67 -21.12 -12.28
CA TYR A 626 6.02 -20.38 -13.50
C TYR A 626 6.96 -21.21 -14.40
N GLY A 627 7.79 -22.06 -13.81
CA GLY A 627 8.57 -23.08 -14.52
C GLY A 627 9.77 -22.54 -15.32
N ARG A 628 10.12 -21.27 -15.08
CA ARG A 628 11.27 -20.55 -15.64
C ARG A 628 12.03 -19.87 -14.49
N ASP A 629 13.30 -19.56 -14.70
CA ASP A 629 14.08 -18.80 -13.72
C ASP A 629 13.43 -17.41 -13.51
N PRO A 630 13.13 -16.99 -12.26
CA PRO A 630 12.68 -15.61 -11.99
C PRO A 630 13.66 -14.55 -12.48
N HIS A 631 14.97 -14.84 -12.57
CA HIS A 631 15.96 -13.94 -13.17
C HIS A 631 15.82 -13.77 -14.69
N ALA A 632 15.00 -14.58 -15.36
CA ALA A 632 14.64 -14.43 -16.77
C ALA A 632 13.34 -13.60 -16.98
N LEU A 633 12.84 -12.93 -15.92
CA LEU A 633 11.80 -11.91 -16.05
C LEU A 633 12.44 -10.59 -16.51
N ASP A 634 12.55 -10.42 -17.82
CA ASP A 634 13.01 -9.18 -18.45
C ASP A 634 12.02 -8.01 -18.21
N GLY A 635 12.55 -6.79 -18.25
CA GLY A 635 11.78 -5.55 -18.12
C GLY A 635 11.64 -5.04 -16.68
N VAL A 636 10.74 -4.08 -16.48
CA VAL A 636 10.48 -3.46 -15.16
C VAL A 636 9.27 -4.13 -14.51
N GLY A 637 9.41 -4.59 -13.28
CA GLY A 637 8.35 -5.25 -12.54
C GLY A 637 7.65 -4.38 -11.49
N THR A 638 6.65 -4.97 -10.84
CA THR A 638 6.15 -4.49 -9.53
C THR A 638 5.78 -5.68 -8.64
N VAL A 639 5.99 -5.57 -7.32
CA VAL A 639 5.54 -6.56 -6.33
C VAL A 639 4.58 -5.86 -5.40
N VAL A 640 3.30 -6.22 -5.45
CA VAL A 640 2.21 -5.56 -4.74
C VAL A 640 1.53 -6.55 -3.80
N VAL A 641 1.68 -6.33 -2.50
CA VAL A 641 1.17 -7.27 -1.48
C VAL A 641 0.12 -6.60 -0.61
N GLY A 642 -1.10 -7.15 -0.62
CA GLY A 642 -2.15 -6.80 0.33
C GLY A 642 -1.78 -7.26 1.74
N SER A 643 -1.67 -6.33 2.69
CA SER A 643 -1.36 -6.62 4.09
C SER A 643 -1.98 -5.55 5.00
N ASN A 644 -1.69 -5.61 6.30
CA ASN A 644 -1.81 -4.45 7.19
C ASN A 644 -0.51 -3.62 7.10
N LEU A 645 -0.58 -2.29 7.24
CA LEU A 645 0.57 -1.38 7.14
C LEU A 645 1.36 -1.21 8.45
N GLY A 646 1.24 -2.17 9.37
CA GLY A 646 2.08 -2.25 10.56
C GLY A 646 2.16 -3.71 10.99
N LEU A 647 3.34 -4.30 10.95
CA LEU A 647 3.51 -5.75 11.10
C LEU A 647 3.53 -6.19 12.59
N SER A 648 3.34 -7.48 12.83
CA SER A 648 3.31 -8.02 14.20
C SER A 648 4.63 -7.87 14.94
N ARG A 649 5.77 -7.98 14.23
CA ARG A 649 7.11 -7.74 14.81
C ARG A 649 7.32 -6.29 15.21
N GLU A 650 6.82 -5.33 14.43
CA GLU A 650 6.90 -3.90 14.75
C GLU A 650 6.19 -3.58 16.06
N ARG A 651 4.92 -4.00 16.19
CA ARG A 651 4.12 -3.83 17.41
C ARG A 651 4.76 -4.48 18.64
N ARG A 652 5.33 -5.67 18.49
CA ARG A 652 6.02 -6.39 19.58
C ARG A 652 7.26 -5.62 20.06
N LEU A 653 8.11 -5.15 19.14
CA LEU A 653 9.30 -4.38 19.49
C LEU A 653 8.92 -3.02 20.12
N HIS A 654 7.86 -2.37 19.63
CA HIS A 654 7.33 -1.17 20.27
C HIS A 654 6.84 -1.45 21.70
N THR A 655 6.15 -2.57 21.92
CA THR A 655 5.70 -2.98 23.27
C THR A 655 6.88 -3.15 24.22
N GLY A 656 7.96 -3.82 23.78
CA GLY A 656 9.20 -3.94 24.56
C GLY A 656 9.87 -2.59 24.86
N LEU A 657 9.88 -1.65 23.90
CA LEU A 657 10.43 -0.30 24.07
C LEU A 657 9.63 0.61 25.03
N CYS A 658 8.40 0.21 25.37
CA CYS A 658 7.54 0.87 26.36
C CYS A 658 7.55 0.15 27.72
N LEU A 659 8.42 -0.83 27.93
CA LEU A 659 8.49 -1.56 29.20
C LEU A 659 8.84 -0.65 30.39
N ASP A 660 9.79 0.27 30.24
CA ASP A 660 10.11 1.26 31.28
C ASP A 660 8.88 2.10 31.69
N ASP A 661 8.02 2.44 30.72
CA ASP A 661 6.79 3.22 30.96
C ASP A 661 5.73 2.37 31.69
N LEU A 662 5.63 1.08 31.34
CA LEU A 662 4.76 0.10 32.02
C LEU A 662 5.22 -0.18 33.46
N GLU A 663 6.52 -0.24 33.69
CA GLU A 663 7.06 -0.39 35.05
C GLU A 663 6.95 0.91 35.87
N ALA A 664 6.97 2.08 35.25
CA ALA A 664 6.62 3.33 35.93
C ALA A 664 5.16 3.32 36.39
N ASP A 665 4.23 2.80 35.57
CA ASP A 665 2.85 2.56 36.00
C ASP A 665 2.81 1.60 37.22
N VAL A 666 3.58 0.50 37.21
CA VAL A 666 3.69 -0.45 38.35
C VAL A 666 4.21 0.22 39.63
N ARG A 667 5.30 0.99 39.53
CA ARG A 667 5.87 1.72 40.68
C ARG A 667 4.92 2.78 41.25
N SER A 668 3.85 3.12 40.54
CA SER A 668 2.83 4.09 40.97
C SER A 668 1.55 3.47 41.60
N LEU A 669 1.41 2.15 41.58
CA LEU A 669 0.18 1.46 42.05
C LEU A 669 -0.05 1.65 43.55
N ALA A 670 -1.25 2.07 43.93
CA ALA A 670 -1.66 2.21 45.31
C ALA A 670 -1.68 0.85 46.04
N ALA A 671 -1.99 -0.24 45.33
CA ALA A 671 -1.92 -1.61 45.85
C ALA A 671 -0.52 -2.02 46.34
N LEU A 672 0.56 -1.37 45.86
CA LEU A 672 1.94 -1.64 46.27
C LEU A 672 2.46 -0.68 47.35
N ALA A 673 1.65 0.28 47.82
CA ALA A 673 2.08 1.31 48.78
C ALA A 673 2.51 0.78 50.17
N ALA A 674 2.28 -0.51 50.46
CA ALA A 674 2.74 -1.19 51.67
C ALA A 674 4.20 -1.70 51.57
N LEU A 675 4.79 -1.75 50.36
CA LEU A 675 6.15 -2.21 50.12
C LEU A 675 7.19 -1.09 50.26
N GLY A 676 8.43 -1.48 50.59
CA GLY A 676 9.58 -0.59 50.43
C GLY A 676 9.94 -0.38 48.96
N PRO A 677 10.66 0.71 48.60
CA PRO A 677 11.10 0.92 47.21
C PRO A 677 11.93 -0.23 46.63
N ASP A 678 12.80 -0.83 47.43
CA ASP A 678 13.63 -1.98 47.04
C ASP A 678 12.78 -3.24 46.75
N ASP A 679 11.68 -3.42 47.50
CA ASP A 679 10.75 -4.52 47.32
C ASP A 679 9.92 -4.34 46.03
N VAL A 680 9.45 -3.11 45.77
CA VAL A 680 8.74 -2.77 44.51
C VAL A 680 9.66 -3.00 43.31
N GLU A 681 10.93 -2.64 43.39
CA GLU A 681 11.90 -2.90 42.32
C GLU A 681 12.19 -4.40 42.16
N ALA A 682 12.28 -5.16 43.25
CA ALA A 682 12.44 -6.61 43.22
C ALA A 682 11.24 -7.32 42.58
N VAL A 683 9.99 -6.93 42.93
CA VAL A 683 8.77 -7.39 42.27
C VAL A 683 8.81 -7.01 40.78
N THR A 684 9.07 -5.76 40.46
CA THR A 684 9.09 -5.25 39.07
C THR A 684 10.07 -6.05 38.20
N LYS A 685 11.28 -6.30 38.71
CA LYS A 685 12.27 -7.14 38.04
C LYS A 685 11.79 -8.58 37.83
N LEU A 686 11.19 -9.21 38.85
CA LEU A 686 10.66 -10.58 38.72
C LEU A 686 9.55 -10.68 37.66
N VAL A 687 8.73 -9.64 37.49
CA VAL A 687 7.70 -9.59 36.45
C VAL A 687 8.33 -9.37 35.07
N ARG A 688 9.31 -8.46 34.93
CA ARG A 688 10.13 -8.31 33.71
C ARG A 688 10.76 -9.62 33.27
N ASP A 689 11.42 -10.33 34.20
CA ASP A 689 12.10 -11.60 33.94
C ASP A 689 11.11 -12.71 33.47
N ARG A 690 9.83 -12.65 33.89
CA ARG A 690 8.75 -13.53 33.39
C ARG A 690 8.19 -13.09 32.04
N PHE A 691 7.98 -11.79 31.85
CA PHE A 691 7.33 -11.24 30.64
C PHE A 691 8.20 -11.42 29.38
N GLY A 692 9.52 -11.40 29.56
CA GLY A 692 10.53 -11.69 28.53
C GLY A 692 10.88 -10.51 27.63
N GLU A 693 11.99 -10.65 26.90
CA GLU A 693 12.48 -9.62 25.96
C GLU A 693 11.79 -9.71 24.59
N ALA A 694 11.52 -8.55 23.98
CA ALA A 694 10.95 -8.48 22.63
C ALA A 694 11.95 -8.85 21.51
N GLY A 695 13.25 -8.98 21.84
CA GLY A 695 14.36 -9.10 20.91
C GLY A 695 15.02 -7.76 20.57
N PRO A 696 16.12 -7.76 19.80
CA PRO A 696 16.92 -6.56 19.53
C PRO A 696 16.19 -5.54 18.66
N ASP A 697 16.21 -4.27 19.09
CA ASP A 697 15.51 -3.14 18.45
C ASP A 697 16.42 -2.20 17.64
N ASP A 698 17.74 -2.38 17.74
CA ASP A 698 18.79 -1.46 17.29
C ASP A 698 19.73 -2.05 16.22
N LEU A 699 19.34 -3.17 15.60
CA LEU A 699 20.08 -3.79 14.51
C LEU A 699 19.69 -3.18 13.14
N PRO A 700 20.62 -3.11 12.16
CA PRO A 700 20.30 -2.66 10.80
C PRO A 700 19.23 -3.51 10.07
N THR A 701 18.98 -4.74 10.54
CA THR A 701 17.92 -5.65 10.07
C THR A 701 16.58 -5.41 10.76
N THR A 702 16.52 -4.64 11.85
CA THR A 702 15.28 -4.49 12.63
C THR A 702 14.18 -3.82 11.83
N TRP A 703 14.48 -2.71 11.13
CA TRP A 703 13.54 -2.06 10.23
C TRP A 703 13.05 -2.97 9.10
N ASP A 704 13.95 -3.75 8.48
CA ASP A 704 13.61 -4.65 7.36
C ASP A 704 12.50 -5.62 7.74
N GLY A 705 12.57 -6.16 8.96
CA GLY A 705 11.60 -7.10 9.51
C GLY A 705 10.33 -6.48 10.09
N CYS A 706 10.07 -5.18 9.87
CA CYS A 706 8.93 -4.45 10.45
C CYS A 706 8.10 -3.70 9.41
N VAL A 707 8.73 -3.11 8.39
CA VAL A 707 8.03 -2.38 7.32
C VAL A 707 7.19 -3.33 6.45
N ALA A 708 5.94 -2.96 6.13
CA ALA A 708 4.99 -3.83 5.43
C ALA A 708 5.36 -4.01 3.94
N SER A 709 5.83 -2.95 3.27
CA SER A 709 6.46 -3.05 1.94
C SER A 709 7.73 -3.91 1.95
N GLY A 710 8.28 -4.22 3.13
CA GLY A 710 9.35 -5.19 3.34
C GLY A 710 8.99 -6.60 2.91
N ILE A 711 7.70 -6.99 2.90
CA ILE A 711 7.26 -8.25 2.29
C ILE A 711 7.59 -8.21 0.79
N ALA A 712 7.06 -7.23 0.07
CA ALA A 712 7.30 -7.07 -1.37
C ALA A 712 8.80 -6.87 -1.70
N ALA A 713 9.53 -6.15 -0.86
CA ALA A 713 10.97 -5.90 -1.05
C ALA A 713 11.82 -7.15 -0.80
N LEU A 714 11.44 -8.05 0.12
CA LEU A 714 12.13 -9.35 0.27
C LEU A 714 11.89 -10.25 -0.94
N LEU A 715 10.66 -10.29 -1.45
CA LEU A 715 10.32 -11.01 -2.69
C LEU A 715 11.15 -10.50 -3.87
N GLY A 716 11.19 -9.19 -4.10
CA GLY A 716 12.00 -8.58 -5.17
C GLY A 716 13.51 -8.83 -5.00
N ASN A 717 14.05 -8.59 -3.80
CA ASN A 717 15.49 -8.66 -3.55
C ASN A 717 16.05 -10.10 -3.54
N GLU A 718 15.36 -11.06 -2.91
CA GLU A 718 15.89 -12.43 -2.79
C GLU A 718 15.70 -13.24 -4.10
N HIS A 719 14.70 -12.90 -4.93
CA HIS A 719 14.53 -13.44 -6.28
C HIS A 719 15.15 -12.57 -7.39
N GLY A 720 15.82 -11.47 -7.05
CA GLY A 720 16.56 -10.61 -7.99
C GLY A 720 15.73 -9.97 -9.10
N LEU A 721 14.57 -9.43 -8.77
CA LEU A 721 13.61 -8.79 -9.69
C LEU A 721 13.75 -7.26 -9.65
N ASP A 722 13.94 -6.57 -10.78
CA ASP A 722 13.78 -5.09 -10.89
C ASP A 722 12.29 -4.72 -10.76
N ALA A 723 11.72 -4.98 -9.59
CA ALA A 723 10.30 -4.90 -9.35
C ALA A 723 10.00 -4.01 -8.14
N VAL A 724 9.25 -2.92 -8.38
CA VAL A 724 8.93 -1.91 -7.35
C VAL A 724 8.13 -2.56 -6.19
N PRO A 725 8.62 -2.54 -4.95
CA PRO A 725 7.95 -3.17 -3.82
C PRO A 725 6.88 -2.24 -3.23
N VAL A 726 5.69 -2.80 -3.02
CA VAL A 726 4.50 -2.09 -2.57
C VAL A 726 3.73 -2.95 -1.56
N ALA A 727 3.34 -2.35 -0.43
CA ALA A 727 2.25 -2.85 0.39
C ALA A 727 0.97 -2.03 0.17
N VAL A 728 -0.18 -2.69 0.25
CA VAL A 728 -1.52 -2.09 0.09
C VAL A 728 -2.42 -2.51 1.24
N GLU A 729 -3.15 -1.58 1.83
CA GLU A 729 -4.21 -1.86 2.80
C GLU A 729 -5.55 -1.26 2.33
N ALA A 730 -6.52 -2.16 2.14
CA ALA A 730 -7.92 -1.86 1.80
C ALA A 730 -8.86 -2.73 2.68
N ALA A 731 -8.51 -2.87 3.97
CA ALA A 731 -9.13 -3.80 4.92
C ALA A 731 -9.24 -5.22 4.31
N CYS A 732 -10.41 -5.85 4.39
CA CYS A 732 -10.66 -7.19 3.86
C CYS A 732 -10.53 -7.31 2.32
N ALA A 733 -10.34 -6.19 1.60
CA ALA A 733 -10.14 -6.16 0.15
C ALA A 733 -8.67 -5.92 -0.27
N SER A 734 -7.71 -5.81 0.65
CA SER A 734 -6.29 -5.47 0.36
C SER A 734 -5.67 -6.28 -0.79
N SER A 735 -5.92 -7.59 -0.86
CA SER A 735 -5.37 -8.43 -1.94
C SER A 735 -6.00 -8.17 -3.32
N LEU A 736 -7.27 -7.76 -3.40
CA LEU A 736 -7.86 -7.35 -4.68
C LEU A 736 -7.44 -5.93 -5.08
N ALA A 737 -7.23 -5.04 -4.09
CA ALA A 737 -6.62 -3.73 -4.31
C ALA A 737 -5.17 -3.85 -4.80
N ALA A 738 -4.41 -4.81 -4.27
CA ALA A 738 -3.06 -5.13 -4.74
C ALA A 738 -3.06 -5.62 -6.20
N VAL A 739 -4.05 -6.45 -6.58
CA VAL A 739 -4.28 -6.84 -7.98
C VAL A 739 -4.67 -5.63 -8.85
N ASP A 740 -5.53 -4.71 -8.39
CA ASP A 740 -5.90 -3.49 -9.12
C ASP A 740 -4.68 -2.60 -9.42
N VAL A 741 -3.83 -2.35 -8.41
CA VAL A 741 -2.59 -1.58 -8.57
C VAL A 741 -1.64 -2.26 -9.55
N ALA A 742 -1.45 -3.59 -9.45
CA ALA A 742 -0.61 -4.35 -10.38
C ALA A 742 -1.15 -4.34 -11.82
N VAL A 743 -2.46 -4.55 -12.00
CA VAL A 743 -3.15 -4.48 -13.30
C VAL A 743 -3.04 -3.09 -13.91
N GLY A 744 -3.15 -2.03 -13.09
CA GLY A 744 -2.92 -0.64 -13.52
C GLY A 744 -1.52 -0.43 -14.10
N ARG A 745 -0.47 -0.84 -13.36
CA ARG A 745 0.94 -0.75 -13.83
C ARG A 745 1.18 -1.54 -15.11
N LEU A 746 0.62 -2.75 -15.22
CA LEU A 746 0.73 -3.57 -16.42
C LEU A 746 0.02 -2.91 -17.62
N ARG A 747 -1.18 -2.35 -17.43
CA ARG A 747 -1.96 -1.71 -18.50
C ARG A 747 -1.38 -0.37 -18.95
N SER A 748 -0.75 0.41 -18.07
CA SER A 748 -0.10 1.67 -18.45
C SER A 748 1.28 1.51 -19.09
N GLY A 749 1.87 0.30 -19.02
CA GLY A 749 3.27 0.08 -19.40
C GLY A 749 4.27 0.48 -18.31
N GLY A 750 3.79 0.88 -17.13
CA GLY A 750 4.63 1.15 -15.96
C GLY A 750 5.21 -0.11 -15.28
N ALA A 751 4.83 -1.30 -15.74
CA ALA A 751 5.49 -2.58 -15.48
C ALA A 751 5.22 -3.56 -16.63
N ASP A 752 6.09 -4.55 -16.81
CA ASP A 752 6.03 -5.63 -17.81
C ASP A 752 5.57 -6.96 -17.20
N TYR A 753 5.91 -7.17 -15.92
CA TYR A 753 5.40 -8.25 -15.08
C TYR A 753 5.03 -7.70 -13.71
N ALA A 754 4.14 -8.40 -12.99
CA ALA A 754 3.80 -8.06 -11.62
C ALA A 754 3.61 -9.30 -10.76
N VAL A 755 4.04 -9.25 -9.51
CA VAL A 755 3.61 -10.18 -8.47
C VAL A 755 2.53 -9.49 -7.65
N ALA A 756 1.35 -10.08 -7.54
CA ALA A 756 0.22 -9.51 -6.79
C ALA A 756 -0.43 -10.55 -5.88
N GLY A 757 -0.99 -10.13 -4.75
CA GLY A 757 -1.71 -11.03 -3.84
C GLY A 757 -1.86 -10.44 -2.45
N GLY A 758 -1.81 -11.28 -1.41
CA GLY A 758 -1.82 -10.80 -0.03
C GLY A 758 -1.42 -11.82 1.02
N VAL A 759 -1.11 -11.33 2.22
CA VAL A 759 -0.76 -12.11 3.41
C VAL A 759 -1.24 -11.42 4.69
N GLU A 760 -1.87 -12.19 5.58
CA GLU A 760 -2.12 -11.76 6.97
C GLU A 760 -2.20 -12.97 7.91
N LEU A 761 -1.86 -12.74 9.18
CA LEU A 761 -1.84 -13.73 10.27
C LEU A 761 -2.69 -13.26 11.47
N PRO A 762 -4.01 -13.09 11.30
CA PRO A 762 -4.93 -12.56 12.32
C PRO A 762 -5.26 -13.55 13.45
N CYS A 763 -4.79 -14.81 13.39
CA CYS A 763 -4.98 -15.79 14.46
C CYS A 763 -4.06 -15.53 15.66
N ASN A 764 -4.20 -14.36 16.28
CA ASN A 764 -3.39 -13.89 17.40
C ASN A 764 -4.26 -13.14 18.45
N ALA A 765 -3.81 -13.13 19.71
CA ALA A 765 -4.56 -12.53 20.82
C ALA A 765 -5.03 -11.08 20.57
N ARG A 766 -4.21 -10.23 19.93
CA ARG A 766 -4.55 -8.84 19.66
C ARG A 766 -5.73 -8.71 18.70
N ASP A 767 -5.66 -9.36 17.54
CA ASP A 767 -6.75 -9.27 16.56
C ASP A 767 -8.03 -9.98 17.03
N MET A 768 -7.91 -11.08 17.79
CA MET A 768 -9.03 -11.75 18.47
C MET A 768 -9.77 -10.80 19.44
N VAL A 769 -9.02 -10.11 20.32
CA VAL A 769 -9.58 -9.15 21.28
C VAL A 769 -10.20 -7.94 20.58
N LEU A 770 -9.48 -7.31 19.64
CA LEU A 770 -9.94 -6.09 18.95
C LEU A 770 -11.14 -6.32 18.02
N CYS A 771 -11.26 -7.51 17.42
CA CYS A 771 -12.46 -7.86 16.64
C CYS A 771 -13.65 -8.23 17.55
N SER A 772 -13.38 -8.85 18.70
CA SER A 772 -14.41 -9.13 19.71
C SER A 772 -14.96 -7.88 20.36
N SER A 773 -14.15 -6.86 20.64
CA SER A 773 -14.63 -5.59 21.20
C SER A 773 -15.57 -4.83 20.26
N LEU A 774 -15.50 -5.09 18.94
CA LEU A 774 -16.49 -4.61 17.95
C LEU A 774 -17.69 -5.55 17.72
N GLY A 775 -17.68 -6.76 18.28
CA GLY A 775 -18.70 -7.79 18.00
C GLY A 775 -18.66 -8.33 16.57
N LEU A 776 -17.46 -8.43 15.95
CA LEU A 776 -17.30 -8.89 14.57
C LEU A 776 -17.15 -10.42 14.43
N LEU A 777 -16.72 -11.10 15.49
CA LEU A 777 -16.45 -12.53 15.46
C LEU A 777 -17.72 -13.37 15.69
N SER A 778 -17.76 -14.58 15.13
CA SER A 778 -18.80 -15.56 15.45
C SER A 778 -18.61 -16.11 16.88
N HIS A 779 -19.71 -16.37 17.58
CA HIS A 779 -19.69 -17.14 18.84
C HIS A 779 -19.49 -18.64 18.60
N SER A 780 -19.59 -19.10 17.36
CA SER A 780 -19.36 -20.48 16.95
C SER A 780 -18.39 -20.53 15.77
N ARG A 781 -18.86 -20.66 14.53
CA ARG A 781 -18.02 -20.62 13.33
C ARG A 781 -18.67 -19.77 12.25
N ILE A 782 -17.85 -19.25 11.34
CA ILE A 782 -18.32 -18.58 10.14
C ILE A 782 -19.21 -19.51 9.29
N THR A 783 -20.41 -19.02 8.99
CA THR A 783 -21.49 -19.75 8.30
C THR A 783 -22.05 -18.88 7.15
N PRO A 784 -21.31 -18.67 6.05
CA PRO A 784 -21.73 -17.77 4.97
C PRO A 784 -23.09 -18.17 4.38
N PHE A 785 -24.01 -17.20 4.27
CA PHE A 785 -25.38 -17.36 3.76
C PHE A 785 -26.34 -18.20 4.62
N ASP A 786 -25.91 -18.70 5.78
CA ASP A 786 -26.73 -19.50 6.68
C ASP A 786 -27.68 -18.64 7.54
N ALA A 787 -28.83 -19.19 7.94
CA ALA A 787 -29.77 -18.55 8.87
C ALA A 787 -29.14 -18.23 10.24
N GLY A 788 -28.18 -19.03 10.68
CA GLY A 788 -27.41 -18.89 11.92
C GLY A 788 -26.17 -17.99 11.83
N ALA A 789 -25.94 -17.33 10.70
CA ALA A 789 -24.86 -16.33 10.53
C ALA A 789 -24.85 -15.31 11.69
N ASP A 790 -23.72 -15.12 12.37
CA ASP A 790 -23.59 -14.16 13.48
C ASP A 790 -22.28 -13.34 13.48
N GLY A 791 -21.29 -13.70 12.67
CA GLY A 791 -19.95 -13.12 12.66
C GLY A 791 -18.98 -13.96 11.81
N PHE A 792 -17.73 -13.51 11.70
CA PHE A 792 -16.68 -14.30 11.04
C PHE A 792 -15.76 -14.99 12.05
N THR A 793 -15.03 -16.01 11.61
CA THR A 793 -13.95 -16.64 12.38
C THR A 793 -12.61 -16.28 11.74
N PRO A 794 -11.59 -15.84 12.47
CA PRO A 794 -10.31 -15.49 11.86
C PRO A 794 -9.60 -16.70 11.23
N GLY A 795 -8.84 -16.45 10.18
CA GLY A 795 -7.97 -17.44 9.54
C GLY A 795 -6.67 -16.82 9.08
N ASP A 796 -5.61 -17.59 9.05
CA ASP A 796 -4.31 -17.17 8.52
C ASP A 796 -4.17 -17.56 7.05
N GLY A 797 -3.42 -16.79 6.28
CA GLY A 797 -3.09 -17.22 4.92
C GLY A 797 -2.26 -16.26 4.09
N CYS A 798 -1.70 -16.81 3.02
CA CYS A 798 -1.06 -16.07 1.95
C CYS A 798 -1.37 -16.72 0.60
N ALA A 799 -1.63 -15.90 -0.42
CA ALA A 799 -1.61 -16.34 -1.82
C ALA A 799 -1.04 -15.23 -2.70
N LEU A 800 -0.24 -15.62 -3.70
CA LEU A 800 0.45 -14.72 -4.63
C LEU A 800 0.29 -15.24 -6.07
N PHE A 801 0.27 -14.31 -7.02
CA PHE A 801 0.07 -14.55 -8.45
C PHE A 801 1.11 -13.75 -9.24
N LEU A 802 1.76 -14.42 -10.20
CA LEU A 802 2.61 -13.77 -11.19
C LEU A 802 1.74 -13.42 -12.40
N LEU A 803 1.73 -12.14 -12.77
CA LEU A 803 0.84 -11.50 -13.73
C LEU A 803 1.65 -10.86 -14.85
N LYS A 804 1.16 -10.97 -16.08
CA LYS A 804 1.68 -10.29 -17.27
C LYS A 804 0.53 -9.82 -18.16
N ARG A 805 0.75 -8.84 -19.04
CA ARG A 805 -0.20 -8.57 -20.14
C ARG A 805 -0.40 -9.87 -20.95
N LEU A 806 -1.62 -10.20 -21.36
CA LEU A 806 -1.91 -11.44 -22.08
C LEU A 806 -1.17 -11.49 -23.44
N THR A 807 -0.99 -10.33 -24.07
CA THR A 807 -0.12 -10.15 -25.24
C THR A 807 1.33 -10.56 -24.96
N ASP A 808 1.94 -10.08 -23.87
CA ASP A 808 3.32 -10.43 -23.50
C ASP A 808 3.47 -11.88 -23.07
N ALA A 809 2.53 -12.41 -22.27
CA ALA A 809 2.53 -13.83 -21.88
C ALA A 809 2.52 -14.75 -23.11
N ARG A 810 1.76 -14.38 -24.15
CA ARG A 810 1.73 -15.11 -25.43
C ARG A 810 3.00 -14.93 -26.25
N ARG A 811 3.55 -13.71 -26.33
CA ARG A 811 4.84 -13.43 -27.00
C ARG A 811 5.95 -14.28 -26.40
N ASP A 812 5.99 -14.36 -25.08
CA ASP A 812 7.06 -15.01 -24.34
C ASP A 812 6.82 -16.52 -24.18
N GLY A 813 5.68 -17.04 -24.62
CA GLY A 813 5.31 -18.46 -24.54
C GLY A 813 5.07 -18.95 -23.10
N ASP A 814 4.57 -18.08 -22.23
CA ASP A 814 4.21 -18.41 -20.85
C ASP A 814 2.91 -19.22 -20.80
N ARG A 815 2.83 -20.15 -19.85
CA ARG A 815 1.60 -20.91 -19.58
C ARG A 815 0.55 -20.01 -18.93
N VAL A 816 -0.62 -19.88 -19.53
CA VAL A 816 -1.74 -19.09 -18.98
C VAL A 816 -2.63 -19.99 -18.12
N PHE A 817 -2.58 -19.80 -16.80
CA PHE A 817 -3.42 -20.52 -15.84
C PHE A 817 -4.85 -19.98 -15.75
N GLY A 818 -5.05 -18.70 -16.08
CA GLY A 818 -6.32 -17.98 -16.07
C GLY A 818 -6.11 -16.54 -16.55
N VAL A 819 -7.20 -15.85 -16.91
CA VAL A 819 -7.15 -14.49 -17.46
C VAL A 819 -8.02 -13.56 -16.62
N LEU A 820 -7.41 -12.53 -16.03
CA LEU A 820 -8.12 -11.40 -15.42
C LEU A 820 -8.58 -10.46 -16.54
N ARG A 821 -9.90 -10.32 -16.70
CA ARG A 821 -10.52 -9.48 -17.73
C ARG A 821 -10.77 -8.06 -17.23
N ALA A 822 -11.21 -7.88 -15.99
CA ALA A 822 -11.50 -6.56 -15.42
C ALA A 822 -11.35 -6.49 -13.91
N VAL A 823 -11.16 -5.26 -13.42
CA VAL A 823 -11.16 -4.89 -11.99
C VAL A 823 -12.08 -3.70 -11.80
N GLY A 824 -13.21 -3.89 -11.13
CA GLY A 824 -14.12 -2.82 -10.75
C GLY A 824 -13.99 -2.48 -9.27
N ALA A 825 -14.00 -1.20 -8.92
CA ALA A 825 -13.71 -0.75 -7.57
C ALA A 825 -14.50 0.50 -7.16
N SER A 826 -14.90 0.62 -5.90
CA SER A 826 -15.67 1.79 -5.43
C SER A 826 -15.66 1.96 -3.91
N ASN A 827 -16.24 3.05 -3.44
CA ASN A 827 -16.55 3.26 -2.03
C ASN A 827 -18.05 3.51 -1.78
N ASP A 828 -18.55 3.05 -0.63
CA ASP A 828 -19.91 3.28 -0.14
C ASP A 828 -20.14 4.76 0.21
N ALA A 829 -19.11 5.44 0.72
CA ALA A 829 -19.06 6.83 1.16
C ALA A 829 -20.09 7.17 2.25
N LYS A 830 -20.39 6.20 3.13
CA LYS A 830 -21.56 6.21 4.02
C LYS A 830 -21.25 5.82 5.46
N SER A 831 -20.67 4.65 5.68
CA SER A 831 -20.37 4.09 7.02
C SER A 831 -19.01 3.40 7.01
N LEU A 832 -18.39 3.27 8.18
CA LEU A 832 -17.13 2.52 8.32
C LEU A 832 -17.36 1.04 8.60
N ILE A 833 -18.52 0.66 9.16
CA ILE A 833 -18.82 -0.72 9.56
C ILE A 833 -19.93 -1.34 8.69
N ALA A 834 -20.99 -0.58 8.40
CA ALA A 834 -22.15 -1.12 7.70
C ALA A 834 -21.96 -1.03 6.18
N PRO A 835 -22.05 -2.15 5.44
CA PRO A 835 -21.90 -2.16 3.98
C PRO A 835 -23.12 -1.57 3.27
N ASP A 836 -22.92 -1.10 2.03
CA ASP A 836 -23.97 -0.51 1.19
C ASP A 836 -24.10 -1.24 -0.17
N ALA A 837 -25.31 -1.72 -0.48
CA ALA A 837 -25.55 -2.53 -1.69
C ALA A 837 -25.28 -1.75 -2.98
N ASP A 838 -25.55 -0.44 -3.00
CA ASP A 838 -25.29 0.38 -4.18
C ASP A 838 -23.78 0.57 -4.41
N GLY A 839 -22.97 0.58 -3.35
CA GLY A 839 -21.51 0.59 -3.43
C GLY A 839 -20.95 -0.69 -4.02
N GLN A 840 -21.32 -1.84 -3.45
CA GLN A 840 -20.92 -3.13 -4.00
C GLN A 840 -21.36 -3.28 -5.47
N ALA A 841 -22.60 -2.90 -5.80
CA ALA A 841 -23.09 -2.91 -7.17
C ALA A 841 -22.41 -1.86 -8.08
N ARG A 842 -21.86 -0.74 -7.57
CA ARG A 842 -21.00 0.17 -8.35
C ARG A 842 -19.70 -0.53 -8.76
N ALA A 843 -19.01 -1.21 -7.83
CA ALA A 843 -17.80 -1.97 -8.15
C ALA A 843 -18.08 -3.05 -9.21
N VAL A 844 -19.15 -3.84 -9.05
CA VAL A 844 -19.56 -4.85 -10.04
C VAL A 844 -19.81 -4.23 -11.43
N ARG A 845 -20.58 -3.13 -11.52
CA ARG A 845 -20.84 -2.44 -12.80
C ARG A 845 -19.56 -1.87 -13.45
N GLN A 846 -18.61 -1.37 -12.66
CA GLN A 846 -17.33 -0.90 -13.20
C GLN A 846 -16.48 -2.02 -13.79
N ALA A 847 -16.57 -3.25 -13.25
CA ALA A 847 -15.89 -4.40 -13.83
C ALA A 847 -16.52 -4.77 -15.18
N PHE A 848 -17.85 -4.81 -15.27
CA PHE A 848 -18.55 -5.07 -16.52
C PHE A 848 -18.34 -3.99 -17.59
N ALA A 849 -18.09 -2.73 -17.20
CA ALA A 849 -17.79 -1.65 -18.12
C ALA A 849 -16.45 -1.78 -18.89
N GLN A 850 -15.60 -2.76 -18.52
CA GLN A 850 -14.30 -3.03 -19.15
C GLN A 850 -14.30 -4.27 -20.08
N VAL A 851 -15.43 -4.98 -20.18
CA VAL A 851 -15.53 -6.25 -20.93
C VAL A 851 -16.65 -6.21 -21.96
N ASP A 852 -16.65 -7.23 -22.82
CA ASP A 852 -17.55 -7.45 -23.94
C ASP A 852 -18.67 -8.48 -23.66
N PHE A 853 -18.80 -8.93 -22.40
CA PHE A 853 -19.76 -9.95 -21.99
C PHE A 853 -20.69 -9.50 -20.85
N GLY A 854 -21.88 -10.09 -20.80
CA GLY A 854 -22.93 -9.75 -19.83
C GLY A 854 -22.80 -10.44 -18.47
N PRO A 855 -23.47 -9.93 -17.41
CA PRO A 855 -23.56 -10.61 -16.11
C PRO A 855 -24.20 -12.01 -16.18
N ASP A 856 -25.06 -12.26 -17.17
CA ASP A 856 -25.66 -13.56 -17.45
C ASP A 856 -24.68 -14.60 -18.02
N GLU A 857 -23.49 -14.17 -18.44
CA GLU A 857 -22.43 -15.05 -18.95
C GLU A 857 -21.42 -15.51 -17.89
N VAL A 858 -21.42 -14.91 -16.70
CA VAL A 858 -20.63 -15.37 -15.54
C VAL A 858 -21.32 -16.57 -14.91
N ASP A 859 -20.63 -17.70 -14.76
CA ASP A 859 -21.20 -18.93 -14.22
C ASP A 859 -21.04 -19.06 -12.69
N TYR A 860 -19.92 -18.58 -12.13
CA TYR A 860 -19.59 -18.67 -10.71
C TYR A 860 -19.25 -17.31 -10.09
N LEU A 861 -19.75 -17.04 -8.89
CA LEU A 861 -19.40 -15.89 -8.07
C LEU A 861 -18.76 -16.38 -6.76
N GLU A 862 -17.45 -16.17 -6.64
CA GLU A 862 -16.75 -16.20 -5.36
C GLU A 862 -17.11 -14.91 -4.61
N ALA A 863 -18.08 -15.03 -3.72
CA ALA A 863 -18.60 -13.94 -2.92
C ALA A 863 -17.61 -13.56 -1.80
N HIS A 864 -17.81 -12.35 -1.25
CA HIS A 864 -17.14 -11.96 -0.03
C HIS A 864 -17.61 -12.82 1.15
N GLY A 865 -18.90 -13.13 1.25
CA GLY A 865 -19.50 -14.21 2.05
C GLY A 865 -18.91 -14.33 3.45
N THR A 866 -19.31 -13.41 4.33
CA THR A 866 -18.69 -13.18 5.65
C THR A 866 -19.30 -13.96 6.79
N GLY A 867 -20.46 -14.62 6.61
CA GLY A 867 -21.21 -15.19 7.73
C GLY A 867 -21.81 -14.12 8.63
N THR A 868 -22.06 -12.91 8.10
CA THR A 868 -22.74 -11.84 8.84
C THR A 868 -24.13 -11.58 8.24
N ARG A 869 -25.18 -11.56 9.07
CA ARG A 869 -26.58 -11.38 8.61
C ARG A 869 -26.79 -10.13 7.77
N LEU A 870 -26.08 -9.04 8.09
CA LEU A 870 -26.16 -7.80 7.32
C LEU A 870 -25.30 -7.86 6.06
N GLY A 871 -24.05 -8.32 6.16
CA GLY A 871 -23.11 -8.34 5.03
C GLY A 871 -23.58 -9.27 3.91
N ASP A 872 -23.94 -10.50 4.26
CA ASP A 872 -24.34 -11.52 3.29
C ASP A 872 -25.67 -11.14 2.60
N ARG A 873 -26.60 -10.50 3.34
CA ARG A 873 -27.84 -9.93 2.76
C ARG A 873 -27.56 -8.77 1.81
N VAL A 874 -26.66 -7.85 2.19
CA VAL A 874 -26.27 -6.70 1.36
C VAL A 874 -25.55 -7.16 0.09
N GLU A 875 -24.70 -8.19 0.19
CA GLU A 875 -24.01 -8.77 -0.97
C GLU A 875 -24.96 -9.45 -1.96
N VAL A 876 -25.91 -10.27 -1.49
CA VAL A 876 -26.92 -10.87 -2.39
C VAL A 876 -27.81 -9.78 -3.01
N ALA A 877 -28.17 -8.74 -2.25
CA ALA A 877 -28.91 -7.60 -2.80
C ALA A 877 -28.12 -6.82 -3.86
N ALA A 878 -26.81 -6.59 -3.65
CA ALA A 878 -25.93 -5.96 -4.63
C ALA A 878 -25.78 -6.80 -5.90
N ALA A 879 -25.64 -8.12 -5.75
CA ALA A 879 -25.63 -9.07 -6.86
C ALA A 879 -26.95 -9.00 -7.65
N ALA A 880 -28.11 -8.92 -6.98
CA ALA A 880 -29.41 -8.78 -7.63
C ALA A 880 -29.53 -7.53 -8.52
N GLN A 881 -28.92 -6.40 -8.12
CA GLN A 881 -28.95 -5.19 -8.93
C GLN A 881 -28.16 -5.28 -10.25
N VAL A 882 -27.38 -6.34 -10.47
CA VAL A 882 -26.53 -6.50 -11.66
C VAL A 882 -26.75 -7.86 -12.32
N TYR A 883 -26.48 -8.96 -11.61
CA TYR A 883 -26.62 -10.34 -12.08
C TYR A 883 -28.09 -10.77 -12.28
N GLY A 884 -29.05 -10.10 -11.63
CA GLY A 884 -30.49 -10.32 -11.82
C GLY A 884 -31.09 -9.66 -13.07
N THR A 885 -30.32 -8.86 -13.82
CA THR A 885 -30.87 -8.04 -14.93
C THR A 885 -30.91 -8.75 -16.29
N GLY A 886 -30.36 -9.96 -16.41
CA GLY A 886 -30.25 -10.73 -17.66
C GLY A 886 -31.05 -12.04 -17.67
N ARG A 887 -31.32 -12.58 -18.87
CA ARG A 887 -32.02 -13.87 -19.04
C ARG A 887 -31.05 -15.05 -18.92
N ARG A 888 -30.74 -15.46 -17.70
CA ARG A 888 -29.84 -16.59 -17.43
C ARG A 888 -30.44 -17.93 -17.87
N THR A 889 -29.64 -18.75 -18.56
CA THR A 889 -30.00 -20.12 -18.99
C THR A 889 -29.68 -21.19 -17.95
N ALA A 890 -28.82 -20.86 -16.98
CA ALA A 890 -28.50 -21.68 -15.82
C ALA A 890 -28.33 -20.77 -14.59
N PRO A 891 -28.62 -21.24 -13.36
CA PRO A 891 -28.45 -20.41 -12.18
C PRO A 891 -26.99 -20.01 -11.98
N LEU A 892 -26.73 -18.81 -11.45
CA LEU A 892 -25.40 -18.41 -10.96
C LEU A 892 -25.02 -19.28 -9.76
N ASP A 893 -23.86 -19.90 -9.79
CA ASP A 893 -23.31 -20.59 -8.61
C ASP A 893 -22.62 -19.56 -7.71
N ILE A 894 -22.96 -19.53 -6.42
CA ILE A 894 -22.39 -18.61 -5.44
C ILE A 894 -21.68 -19.43 -4.35
N GLY A 895 -20.49 -19.01 -3.92
CA GLY A 895 -19.75 -19.64 -2.82
C GLY A 895 -18.75 -18.72 -2.15
N SER A 896 -18.14 -19.17 -1.05
CA SER A 896 -17.09 -18.44 -0.33
C SER A 896 -16.06 -19.39 0.29
N ALA A 897 -14.78 -19.19 -0.04
CA ALA A 897 -13.64 -19.88 0.55
C ALA A 897 -13.57 -19.72 2.08
N LYS A 898 -14.15 -18.64 2.63
CA LYS A 898 -14.08 -18.35 4.07
C LYS A 898 -14.81 -19.40 4.92
N SER A 899 -15.79 -20.10 4.33
CA SER A 899 -16.44 -21.26 4.98
C SER A 899 -15.44 -22.35 5.39
N PHE A 900 -14.33 -22.53 4.66
CA PHE A 900 -13.33 -23.56 4.94
C PHE A 900 -12.21 -23.11 5.87
N LEU A 901 -11.78 -21.85 5.76
CA LEU A 901 -10.50 -21.38 6.30
C LEU A 901 -10.64 -20.16 7.20
N GLY A 902 -11.86 -19.78 7.58
CA GLY A 902 -12.12 -18.50 8.23
C GLY A 902 -11.91 -17.31 7.27
N HIS A 903 -12.02 -16.11 7.82
CA HIS A 903 -11.71 -14.88 7.13
C HIS A 903 -10.22 -14.58 7.25
N THR A 904 -9.49 -14.61 6.13
CA THR A 904 -8.03 -14.35 6.06
C THR A 904 -7.66 -12.87 5.88
N PHE A 905 -8.47 -11.97 6.44
CA PHE A 905 -8.32 -10.50 6.40
C PHE A 905 -7.78 -9.96 5.06
N ALA A 906 -6.58 -9.36 5.01
CA ALA A 906 -5.99 -8.81 3.79
C ALA A 906 -5.75 -9.85 2.68
N ALA A 907 -5.54 -11.13 3.02
CA ALA A 907 -5.38 -12.24 2.07
C ALA A 907 -6.72 -12.84 1.57
N ALA A 908 -7.88 -12.37 2.05
CA ALA A 908 -9.17 -12.98 1.74
C ALA A 908 -9.57 -12.91 0.26
N GLY A 909 -9.23 -11.82 -0.44
CA GLY A 909 -9.40 -11.70 -1.88
C GLY A 909 -8.51 -12.67 -2.66
N ALA A 910 -7.24 -12.81 -2.25
CA ALA A 910 -6.29 -13.74 -2.84
C ALA A 910 -6.70 -15.21 -2.64
N ALA A 911 -7.27 -15.56 -1.47
CA ALA A 911 -7.84 -16.89 -1.22
C ALA A 911 -9.01 -17.21 -2.17
N GLY A 912 -9.95 -16.27 -2.34
CA GLY A 912 -11.07 -16.41 -3.29
C GLY A 912 -10.62 -16.48 -4.75
N LEU A 913 -9.62 -15.67 -5.12
CA LEU A 913 -8.97 -15.72 -6.44
C LEU A 913 -8.29 -17.07 -6.68
N LEU A 914 -7.60 -17.63 -5.68
CA LEU A 914 -6.95 -18.94 -5.79
C LEU A 914 -7.97 -20.08 -5.95
N ARG A 915 -9.06 -20.05 -5.17
CA ARG A 915 -10.18 -21.00 -5.28
C ARG A 915 -10.82 -20.94 -6.66
N THR A 916 -11.06 -19.73 -7.17
CA THR A 916 -11.63 -19.50 -8.50
C THR A 916 -10.70 -19.97 -9.62
N LEU A 917 -9.39 -19.69 -9.51
CA LEU A 917 -8.38 -20.13 -10.47
C LEU A 917 -8.27 -21.66 -10.51
N GLN A 918 -8.28 -22.32 -9.36
CA GLN A 918 -8.29 -23.79 -9.29
C GLN A 918 -9.62 -24.36 -9.84
N ALA A 919 -10.77 -23.77 -9.51
CA ALA A 919 -12.08 -24.18 -10.03
C ALA A 919 -12.17 -24.12 -11.57
N LEU A 920 -11.68 -23.03 -12.18
CA LEU A 920 -11.57 -22.87 -13.63
C LEU A 920 -10.66 -23.94 -14.23
N ARG A 921 -9.42 -24.08 -13.72
CA ARG A 921 -8.41 -25.03 -14.22
C ARG A 921 -8.84 -26.49 -14.11
N GLN A 922 -9.58 -26.84 -13.07
CA GLN A 922 -10.05 -28.20 -12.81
C GLN A 922 -11.48 -28.43 -13.31
N ALA A 923 -12.05 -27.47 -14.06
CA ALA A 923 -13.41 -27.53 -14.60
C ALA A 923 -14.47 -27.99 -13.57
N THR A 924 -14.38 -27.50 -12.34
CA THR A 924 -15.15 -27.98 -11.18
C THR A 924 -15.68 -26.80 -10.37
N LEU A 925 -16.99 -26.74 -10.18
CA LEU A 925 -17.66 -25.82 -9.26
C LEU A 925 -17.38 -26.25 -7.81
N PRO A 926 -16.77 -25.40 -6.96
CA PRO A 926 -16.37 -25.77 -5.61
C PRO A 926 -17.52 -25.66 -4.60
N PRO A 927 -17.63 -26.60 -3.63
CA PRO A 927 -18.66 -26.57 -2.60
C PRO A 927 -18.44 -25.44 -1.59
N SER A 928 -19.51 -25.04 -0.91
CA SER A 928 -19.47 -24.25 0.34
C SER A 928 -19.80 -25.15 1.52
N VAL A 929 -19.14 -24.95 2.65
CA VAL A 929 -19.40 -25.68 3.91
C VAL A 929 -20.03 -24.75 4.94
N ASN A 930 -20.37 -25.28 6.12
CA ASN A 930 -21.01 -24.51 7.21
C ASN A 930 -22.32 -23.81 6.79
N LEU A 931 -23.06 -24.44 5.87
CA LEU A 931 -24.40 -24.06 5.47
C LEU A 931 -25.34 -25.23 5.80
N HIS A 932 -26.21 -25.02 6.77
CA HIS A 932 -27.24 -25.95 7.24
C HIS A 932 -28.63 -25.56 6.72
N GLU A 933 -28.97 -24.27 6.80
CA GLU A 933 -30.22 -23.70 6.32
C GLU A 933 -29.95 -22.34 5.69
N LEU A 934 -30.31 -22.16 4.41
CA LEU A 934 -30.18 -20.86 3.74
C LEU A 934 -31.03 -19.81 4.45
N SER A 935 -30.43 -18.66 4.74
CA SER A 935 -31.14 -17.56 5.38
C SER A 935 -32.31 -17.06 4.51
N PRO A 936 -33.56 -17.03 5.01
CA PRO A 936 -34.73 -16.60 4.24
C PRO A 936 -34.73 -15.09 3.94
N ASP A 937 -33.85 -14.33 4.57
CA ASP A 937 -33.64 -12.90 4.31
C ASP A 937 -32.84 -12.63 3.01
N LEU A 938 -32.22 -13.66 2.41
CA LEU A 938 -31.43 -13.51 1.21
C LEU A 938 -32.35 -13.43 -0.01
N ALA A 939 -32.20 -12.36 -0.80
CA ALA A 939 -32.93 -12.16 -2.05
C ALA A 939 -32.39 -13.06 -3.19
N LEU A 940 -32.10 -14.35 -2.90
CA LEU A 940 -31.55 -15.29 -3.87
C LEU A 940 -32.49 -15.47 -5.06
N ASP A 941 -33.82 -15.56 -4.89
CA ASP A 941 -34.72 -15.70 -6.07
C ASP A 941 -34.66 -14.50 -7.05
N ALA A 942 -34.19 -13.33 -6.61
CA ALA A 942 -33.97 -12.17 -7.48
C ALA A 942 -32.66 -12.22 -8.30
N VAL A 943 -31.76 -13.15 -7.95
CA VAL A 943 -30.57 -13.51 -8.73
C VAL A 943 -30.74 -14.99 -9.05
N PRO A 944 -31.22 -15.45 -10.23
CA PRO A 944 -31.47 -16.87 -10.41
C PRO A 944 -30.16 -17.65 -10.21
N ALA A 945 -30.00 -18.25 -9.02
CA ALA A 945 -28.71 -18.59 -8.41
C ALA A 945 -28.89 -19.65 -7.32
N ARG A 946 -27.79 -20.28 -6.93
CA ARG A 946 -27.75 -21.30 -5.87
C ARG A 946 -26.41 -21.28 -5.14
N VAL A 947 -26.42 -21.66 -3.86
CA VAL A 947 -25.20 -21.96 -3.10
C VAL A 947 -25.01 -23.47 -3.11
N ALA A 948 -23.96 -23.95 -3.79
CA ALA A 948 -23.68 -25.38 -3.87
C ALA A 948 -22.96 -25.86 -2.60
N THR A 949 -23.47 -26.90 -1.94
CA THR A 949 -22.82 -27.58 -0.81
C THR A 949 -22.01 -28.82 -1.21
N GLU A 950 -22.13 -29.25 -2.48
CA GLU A 950 -21.38 -30.36 -3.06
C GLU A 950 -20.55 -29.88 -4.26
N ALA A 951 -19.40 -30.53 -4.49
CA ALA A 951 -18.56 -30.24 -5.66
C ALA A 951 -19.22 -30.79 -6.93
N GLY A 952 -19.24 -30.00 -8.01
CA GLY A 952 -19.90 -30.39 -9.26
C GLY A 952 -19.06 -30.09 -10.52
N PRO A 953 -19.31 -30.77 -11.64
CA PRO A 953 -18.64 -30.45 -12.89
C PRO A 953 -19.05 -29.06 -13.38
N TRP A 954 -18.08 -28.30 -13.90
CA TRP A 954 -18.31 -27.04 -14.61
C TRP A 954 -18.19 -27.32 -16.12
N PRO A 955 -19.31 -27.55 -16.83
CA PRO A 955 -19.26 -27.86 -18.25
C PRO A 955 -18.81 -26.63 -19.07
N ALA A 956 -17.93 -26.84 -20.04
CA ALA A 956 -17.61 -25.84 -21.05
C ALA A 956 -18.83 -25.61 -21.96
N ARG A 957 -18.98 -24.39 -22.51
CA ARG A 957 -20.02 -24.07 -23.50
C ARG A 957 -19.37 -23.72 -24.83
N ALA A 958 -19.94 -24.21 -25.93
CA ALA A 958 -19.35 -24.03 -27.25
C ALA A 958 -19.19 -22.53 -27.58
N GLY A 959 -17.97 -22.11 -27.90
CA GLY A 959 -17.65 -20.72 -28.24
C GLY A 959 -17.61 -19.73 -27.06
N ARG A 960 -17.74 -20.18 -25.80
CA ARG A 960 -17.74 -19.29 -24.63
C ARG A 960 -16.88 -19.88 -23.49
N PRO A 961 -15.85 -19.17 -23.01
CA PRO A 961 -15.05 -19.64 -21.89
C PRO A 961 -15.87 -19.73 -20.60
N ARG A 962 -15.43 -20.59 -19.67
CA ARG A 962 -15.85 -20.55 -18.26
C ARG A 962 -15.48 -19.19 -17.68
N ARG A 963 -16.47 -18.55 -17.03
CA ARG A 963 -16.34 -17.21 -16.45
C ARG A 963 -16.72 -17.21 -14.97
N ALA A 964 -15.85 -16.62 -14.16
CA ALA A 964 -16.12 -16.36 -12.76
C ALA A 964 -15.94 -14.89 -12.40
N ALA A 965 -16.48 -14.53 -11.25
CA ALA A 965 -16.19 -13.28 -10.58
C ALA A 965 -15.70 -13.51 -9.14
N VAL A 966 -14.93 -12.56 -8.60
CA VAL A 966 -14.43 -12.59 -7.21
C VAL A 966 -14.71 -11.25 -6.54
N SER A 967 -15.43 -11.25 -5.42
CA SER A 967 -15.77 -10.07 -4.63
C SER A 967 -14.93 -9.98 -3.35
N ALA A 968 -14.46 -8.78 -3.01
CA ALA A 968 -13.99 -8.48 -1.66
C ALA A 968 -14.45 -7.09 -1.21
N PHE A 969 -15.05 -7.02 -0.02
CA PHE A 969 -15.66 -5.81 0.53
C PHE A 969 -15.02 -5.50 1.89
N GLY A 970 -14.18 -4.48 1.93
CA GLY A 970 -13.46 -4.03 3.11
C GLY A 970 -14.26 -3.10 4.00
N THR A 971 -14.03 -3.21 5.31
CA THR A 971 -14.37 -2.19 6.31
C THR A 971 -13.97 -0.79 5.82
N GLY A 972 -14.82 0.21 6.02
CA GLY A 972 -14.74 1.49 5.32
C GLY A 972 -15.57 1.56 4.03
N GLY A 973 -16.32 0.50 3.70
CA GLY A 973 -17.14 0.42 2.49
C GLY A 973 -16.29 0.35 1.22
N ILE A 974 -15.12 -0.28 1.29
CA ILE A 974 -14.13 -0.35 0.20
C ILE A 974 -14.40 -1.60 -0.64
N ASN A 975 -14.91 -1.45 -1.86
CA ASN A 975 -15.40 -2.59 -2.64
C ASN A 975 -14.53 -2.86 -3.86
N TYR A 976 -14.14 -4.12 -4.07
CA TYR A 976 -13.44 -4.61 -5.27
C TYR A 976 -14.14 -5.84 -5.85
N HIS A 977 -14.17 -5.92 -7.18
CA HIS A 977 -14.76 -7.03 -7.94
C HIS A 977 -13.90 -7.37 -9.17
N LEU A 978 -13.46 -8.63 -9.28
CA LEU A 978 -12.73 -9.15 -10.44
C LEU A 978 -13.66 -9.90 -11.39
N LEU A 979 -13.40 -9.83 -12.70
CA LEU A 979 -13.95 -10.74 -13.70
C LEU A 979 -12.83 -11.59 -14.31
N ILE A 980 -13.04 -12.91 -14.40
CA ILE A 980 -12.00 -13.90 -14.68
C ILE A 980 -12.49 -14.95 -15.69
N GLU A 981 -11.64 -15.30 -16.64
CA GLU A 981 -11.84 -16.38 -17.61
C GLU A 981 -10.82 -17.52 -17.43
N GLU A 982 -11.18 -18.72 -17.87
CA GLU A 982 -10.23 -19.84 -17.98
C GLU A 982 -9.09 -19.54 -18.97
N GLY A 983 -7.91 -20.10 -18.70
CA GLY A 983 -6.74 -19.95 -19.57
C GLY A 983 -6.91 -20.72 -20.88
N THR A 984 -6.49 -20.11 -22.00
CA THR A 984 -6.64 -20.71 -23.35
C THR A 984 -5.77 -21.94 -23.59
N ASP A 985 -4.85 -22.25 -22.68
CA ASP A 985 -3.97 -23.43 -22.74
C ASP A 985 -4.61 -24.66 -22.07
N ALA A 986 -5.85 -24.55 -21.59
CA ALA A 986 -6.70 -25.70 -21.30
C ALA A 986 -7.00 -26.44 -22.61
N THR A 987 -6.19 -27.45 -22.90
CA THR A 987 -6.14 -28.23 -24.14
C THR A 987 -7.51 -28.63 -24.69
N ARG A 988 -7.66 -28.41 -26.01
CA ARG A 988 -8.55 -29.18 -26.89
C ARG A 988 -8.37 -30.68 -26.73
#